data_AF-A0A9D1Q1I6-F1
#
_entry.id   AF-A0A9D1Q1I6-F1
#
_cell.length_a   1.000
_cell.length_b   1.000
_cell.length_c   1.000
_cell.angle_alpha   90.00
_cell.angle_beta   90.00
_cell.angle_gamma   90.00
#
_symmetry.space_group_name_H-M   'P 1'
#
loop_
_entity.id
_entity.type
_entity.pdbx_description
1 polymer ?
#
loop_
_entity_poly.entity_id
_entity_poly.type
_entity_poly.pdbx_seq_one_letter_code
_entity_poly.pdbx_strand_id
1 'polypeptide(L)'
;MNRYLFKVMVSLVLAAALCVGGVFGVLLMPGCGAIREYYDPNPGTEPGTDPDPEDPDPEQGDKTYFTVSITADDEKYSVVSENPVDVVSGGSASFTLKMVGDFCVSEVTTSRGGAVAAEISNGYDGDTVVTVLGVNAPLALTLICEEAEARIAYHPNGGVYIDGSDAGKPYYTAHMLNKRLRPNTELGTDTLERDGYVLTGWNTKADGSGEHTGLGSRVTPVRGKVLDLYAEWAKESPASDFTYGSTESSVTIKKYTGDDETAVVPSHIEGLPVESIARNAFGGDVKTVILPDTVVTVYDGAFTDCAIEELYFYDNLSQISDDAFKDCPNFSTVHINAVLAPRFGGSNLFSEVNFADKYDLLILNKDKKKVLVFGGSGAFNSVDTCRMESELAAAGEEYVCLNMAVNGWFCGAAQFDMMMSYMGEGDIFVHVPESSSPYSLMYDTTMTPSMPGFDYNELRMFSCVESNWDLLGLVDFRNVEDLLNGFCEFNGYRKTLAPTTYEDYADRINLFGKIYRNDTGWIDERGNFALPQEPRGDRIDAGEGDIVPEFINDETASGRLNAYYDEMKAMGAEVCFITAPVNTDTLELRLEGPGNMPEDPGYLYYGRPYDIPLVYTGLREWVTAFDDAVSERLHCTVLAPLADTLYRTEDMFDADFHLCGYKVPEYTDMITDALFAAHGENA
;
A
#
# COMPACT_ATOMS: atom_id res chain seq x y z
N MET A 1 -1.50 30.71 12.27
CA MET A 1 -0.33 31.28 12.96
C MET A 1 -0.27 30.91 14.45
N ASN A 2 -0.18 29.61 14.83
CA ASN A 2 0.20 29.18 16.19
C ASN A 2 0.53 27.66 16.34
N ARG A 3 1.34 27.10 15.42
CA ARG A 3 1.91 25.73 15.56
C ARG A 3 3.45 25.74 15.59
N TYR A 4 4.08 26.66 14.86
CA TYR A 4 5.55 26.81 14.81
C TYR A 4 6.21 27.15 16.17
N LEU A 5 5.58 27.99 16.99
CA LEU A 5 6.13 28.41 18.30
C LEU A 5 6.28 27.27 19.31
N PHE A 6 5.50 26.20 19.19
CA PHE A 6 5.55 25.07 20.13
C PHE A 6 6.74 24.13 19.85
N LYS A 7 7.05 23.83 18.57
CA LYS A 7 8.22 23.02 18.19
C LYS A 7 9.56 23.72 18.54
N VAL A 8 9.62 25.05 18.43
CA VAL A 8 10.83 25.84 18.80
C VAL A 8 11.04 25.87 20.31
N MET A 9 9.98 25.96 21.13
CA MET A 9 10.12 25.95 22.60
C MET A 9 10.60 24.60 23.15
N VAL A 10 10.14 23.47 22.62
CA VAL A 10 10.58 22.14 23.11
C VAL A 10 12.08 21.91 22.87
N SER A 11 12.57 22.35 21.70
CA SER A 11 13.99 22.21 21.32
C SER A 11 14.93 23.05 22.23
N LEU A 12 14.49 24.22 22.69
CA LEU A 12 15.25 25.09 23.59
C LEU A 12 15.27 24.61 25.07
N VAL A 13 14.29 23.82 25.49
CA VAL A 13 14.23 23.29 26.87
C VAL A 13 15.18 22.08 27.05
N LEU A 14 15.37 21.24 26.04
CA LEU A 14 16.31 20.11 26.11
C LEU A 14 17.78 20.55 26.09
N ALA A 15 18.13 21.61 25.34
CA ALA A 15 19.50 22.13 25.29
C ALA A 15 19.98 22.75 26.61
N ALA A 16 19.07 23.22 27.47
CA ALA A 16 19.40 23.86 28.74
C ALA A 16 19.62 22.88 29.92
N ALA A 17 19.25 21.61 29.78
CA ALA A 17 19.26 20.63 30.87
C ALA A 17 20.63 19.94 31.11
N LEU A 18 21.57 20.06 30.18
CA LEU A 18 22.86 19.32 30.20
C LEU A 18 24.06 20.15 30.71
N CYS A 19 23.86 21.38 31.19
CA CYS A 19 24.97 22.32 31.50
C CYS A 19 24.92 23.01 32.88
N VAL A 20 24.25 22.45 33.90
CA VAL A 20 24.43 22.88 35.30
C VAL A 20 24.32 21.70 36.27
N GLY A 21 25.40 21.34 36.98
CA GLY A 21 25.31 20.27 38.01
C GLY A 21 26.63 19.64 38.48
N GLY A 22 27.64 20.43 38.82
CA GLY A 22 28.89 19.90 39.40
C GLY A 22 28.83 19.72 40.93
N VAL A 23 29.70 18.83 41.43
CA VAL A 23 30.19 18.69 42.82
C VAL A 23 29.34 17.87 43.82
N PHE A 24 30.07 17.06 44.61
CA PHE A 24 29.73 16.17 45.75
C PHE A 24 29.68 14.67 45.41
N GLY A 25 30.48 13.80 46.05
CA GLY A 25 31.56 14.07 47.01
C GLY A 25 32.43 12.83 47.27
N VAL A 26 33.72 13.05 47.56
CA VAL A 26 34.68 12.00 47.91
C VAL A 26 34.45 11.53 49.35
N LEU A 27 34.49 10.22 49.59
CA LEU A 27 34.57 9.66 50.94
C LEU A 27 35.63 8.55 51.02
N LEU A 28 36.49 8.69 52.03
CA LEU A 28 37.78 8.03 52.22
C LEU A 28 37.68 6.54 52.61
N MET A 29 38.73 5.75 52.32
CA MET A 29 39.63 5.14 53.33
C MET A 29 40.87 4.43 52.69
N PRO A 30 41.95 4.13 53.45
CA PRO A 30 43.33 4.25 52.93
C PRO A 30 44.18 2.96 52.94
N GLY A 31 45.41 3.04 52.38
CA GLY A 31 46.48 2.08 52.67
C GLY A 31 47.83 2.32 51.94
N CYS A 32 48.85 2.78 52.69
CA CYS A 32 50.32 2.68 52.50
C CYS A 32 50.97 2.71 51.08
N GLY A 33 52.08 3.42 50.83
CA GLY A 33 52.88 4.30 51.69
C GLY A 33 54.33 4.52 51.18
N ALA A 34 55.06 5.40 51.89
CA ALA A 34 56.49 5.73 51.77
C ALA A 34 56.97 6.67 50.63
N ILE A 35 57.82 7.62 51.03
CA ILE A 35 58.47 8.72 50.28
C ILE A 35 60.00 8.64 50.58
N ARG A 36 60.84 9.32 49.76
CA ARG A 36 62.22 9.83 49.98
C ARG A 36 63.27 9.21 49.05
N GLU A 37 64.34 9.89 48.58
CA GLU A 37 64.82 11.30 48.57
C GLU A 37 65.93 11.38 47.46
N TYR A 38 66.60 12.49 47.07
CA TYR A 38 66.82 13.82 47.67
C TYR A 38 66.79 14.96 46.60
N TYR A 39 67.74 15.91 46.59
CA TYR A 39 67.82 17.12 45.76
C TYR A 39 69.33 17.54 45.60
N ASP A 40 69.75 18.01 44.40
CA ASP A 40 70.53 19.27 44.15
C ASP A 40 72.04 19.37 44.58
N PRO A 41 72.89 20.38 44.20
CA PRO A 41 72.83 21.47 43.19
C PRO A 41 74.05 21.66 42.21
N ASN A 42 73.92 22.66 41.31
CA ASN A 42 74.91 23.42 40.46
C ASN A 42 76.15 23.98 41.23
N PRO A 43 77.25 24.62 40.67
CA PRO A 43 77.41 25.32 39.35
C PRO A 43 78.82 25.38 38.62
N GLY A 44 78.85 25.81 37.33
CA GLY A 44 79.78 26.87 36.82
C GLY A 44 81.15 26.60 36.13
N THR A 45 81.50 27.49 35.17
CA THR A 45 82.82 27.87 34.54
C THR A 45 83.33 27.20 33.22
N GLU A 46 83.88 28.05 32.33
CA GLU A 46 84.37 27.83 30.93
C GLU A 46 85.92 27.65 30.86
N PRO A 47 86.65 27.62 29.70
CA PRO A 47 86.26 27.67 28.27
C PRO A 47 87.01 26.75 27.25
N GLY A 48 86.39 26.53 26.09
CA GLY A 48 87.03 26.54 24.75
C GLY A 48 87.69 25.27 24.17
N THR A 49 87.14 24.74 23.06
CA THR A 49 87.77 24.60 21.72
C THR A 49 86.79 23.92 20.74
N ASP A 50 86.55 24.57 19.59
CA ASP A 50 85.82 24.04 18.41
C ASP A 50 86.73 23.07 17.59
N PRO A 51 86.23 22.24 16.64
CA PRO A 51 84.89 22.26 16.02
C PRO A 51 84.21 20.88 15.83
N ASP A 52 83.10 20.87 15.06
CA ASP A 52 82.43 19.75 14.35
C ASP A 52 81.31 19.01 15.15
N PRO A 53 80.16 18.61 14.54
CA PRO A 53 79.59 18.92 13.23
C PRO A 53 78.25 19.70 13.33
N GLU A 54 77.50 19.81 12.22
CA GLU A 54 76.13 20.36 12.18
C GLU A 54 75.17 19.57 13.10
N ASP A 55 74.64 20.23 14.13
CA ASP A 55 73.57 19.71 14.99
C ASP A 55 72.25 19.72 14.20
N PRO A 56 71.51 18.60 14.09
CA PRO A 56 70.31 18.54 13.27
C PRO A 56 69.16 19.42 13.79
N ASP A 57 68.35 19.89 12.85
CA ASP A 57 67.18 20.75 13.02
C ASP A 57 66.24 20.27 14.16
N PRO A 58 66.04 21.06 15.23
CA PRO A 58 65.24 20.65 16.37
C PRO A 58 63.76 20.96 16.16
N GLU A 59 63.03 20.13 15.41
CA GLU A 59 61.58 19.85 15.58
C GLU A 59 61.00 18.82 14.57
N GLN A 60 61.52 17.59 14.59
CA GLN A 60 60.70 16.41 14.26
C GLN A 60 60.41 15.63 15.53
N GLY A 61 59.34 16.02 16.23
CA GLY A 61 58.80 15.20 17.30
C GLY A 61 58.29 13.87 16.75
N ASP A 62 58.66 12.76 17.41
CA ASP A 62 58.21 11.41 17.06
C ASP A 62 56.68 11.37 16.99
N LYS A 63 56.13 11.29 15.78
CA LYS A 63 54.70 11.09 15.58
C LYS A 63 54.38 9.64 15.87
N THR A 64 53.66 9.40 16.96
CA THR A 64 53.06 8.08 17.22
C THR A 64 51.98 7.80 16.17
N TYR A 65 52.10 6.68 15.47
CA TYR A 65 51.09 6.17 14.53
C TYR A 65 50.32 5.00 15.13
N PHE A 66 49.05 4.88 14.77
CA PHE A 66 48.16 3.79 15.15
C PHE A 66 47.45 3.25 13.92
N THR A 67 47.45 1.92 13.79
CA THR A 67 46.76 1.21 12.72
C THR A 67 45.27 1.03 13.05
N VAL A 68 44.41 1.34 12.09
CA VAL A 68 42.96 1.10 12.14
C VAL A 68 42.58 0.14 11.02
N SER A 69 41.76 -0.86 11.31
CA SER A 69 41.31 -1.85 10.33
C SER A 69 39.82 -2.17 10.48
N ILE A 70 39.08 -2.26 9.38
CA ILE A 70 37.72 -2.85 9.37
C ILE A 70 37.83 -4.33 9.02
N THR A 71 37.12 -5.19 9.76
CA THR A 71 36.89 -6.57 9.34
C THR A 71 35.78 -6.56 8.29
N ALA A 72 36.07 -6.91 7.03
CA ALA A 72 35.04 -6.97 5.98
C ALA A 72 34.04 -8.11 6.25
N ASP A 73 32.80 -7.90 5.84
CA ASP A 73 31.70 -8.85 5.91
C ASP A 73 31.03 -8.88 4.53
N ASP A 74 31.57 -9.69 3.61
CA ASP A 74 31.21 -9.67 2.19
C ASP A 74 29.73 -10.01 1.92
N GLU A 75 28.98 -10.49 2.92
CA GLU A 75 27.52 -10.68 2.85
C GLU A 75 26.74 -9.35 3.00
N LYS A 76 27.35 -8.31 3.60
CA LYS A 76 26.72 -7.02 3.92
C LYS A 76 27.46 -5.80 3.38
N TYR A 77 28.78 -5.84 3.29
CA TYR A 77 29.61 -4.77 2.74
C TYR A 77 31.02 -5.26 2.38
N SER A 78 31.55 -4.70 1.30
CA SER A 78 32.97 -4.81 0.95
C SER A 78 33.68 -3.50 1.22
N VAL A 79 34.89 -3.55 1.81
CA VAL A 79 35.74 -2.37 1.99
C VAL A 79 36.49 -2.12 0.67
N VAL A 80 36.25 -0.98 0.04
CA VAL A 80 36.82 -0.63 -1.29
C VAL A 80 37.94 0.40 -1.20
N SER A 81 38.10 1.08 -0.06
CA SER A 81 39.29 1.88 0.25
C SER A 81 40.46 1.02 0.74
N GLU A 82 41.62 1.66 0.96
CA GLU A 82 42.74 1.04 1.69
C GLU A 82 42.29 0.55 3.08
N ASN A 83 42.77 -0.63 3.47
CA ASN A 83 42.47 -1.28 4.74
C ASN A 83 43.57 -2.34 5.04
N PRO A 84 44.32 -2.25 6.14
CA PRO A 84 44.25 -1.25 7.20
C PRO A 84 44.79 0.12 6.79
N VAL A 85 44.52 1.15 7.61
CA VAL A 85 45.03 2.52 7.45
C VAL A 85 45.83 2.93 8.70
N ASP A 86 47.03 3.47 8.51
CA ASP A 86 47.85 4.04 9.60
C ASP A 86 47.59 5.54 9.77
N VAL A 87 47.28 5.97 10.99
CA VAL A 87 46.98 7.39 11.30
C VAL A 87 47.81 7.90 12.49
N VAL A 88 48.15 9.19 12.48
CA VAL A 88 48.84 9.84 13.61
C VAL A 88 47.90 9.91 14.82
N SER A 89 48.43 9.77 16.04
CA SER A 89 47.69 9.93 17.29
C SER A 89 46.82 11.19 17.30
N GLY A 90 45.54 11.03 17.62
CA GLY A 90 44.52 12.09 17.60
C GLY A 90 43.90 12.37 16.23
N GLY A 91 44.40 11.75 15.15
CA GLY A 91 43.87 11.87 13.79
C GLY A 91 42.63 11.00 13.54
N SER A 92 42.18 10.99 12.29
CA SER A 92 40.98 10.26 11.84
C SER A 92 41.32 9.26 10.73
N ALA A 93 40.64 8.12 10.72
CA ALA A 93 40.75 7.09 9.69
C ALA A 93 39.41 6.97 8.94
N SER A 94 39.42 7.14 7.62
CA SER A 94 38.23 7.04 6.76
C SER A 94 38.29 5.79 5.90
N PHE A 95 37.17 5.08 5.82
CA PHE A 95 36.98 3.89 5.01
C PHE A 95 35.79 4.08 4.07
N THR A 96 35.95 3.67 2.82
CA THR A 96 34.90 3.65 1.80
C THR A 96 34.41 2.22 1.64
N LEU A 97 33.10 2.04 1.72
CA LEU A 97 32.41 0.77 1.78
C LEU A 97 31.40 0.70 0.64
N LYS A 98 31.38 -0.42 -0.06
CA LYS A 98 30.27 -0.76 -0.95
C LYS A 98 29.34 -1.73 -0.23
N MET A 99 28.17 -1.24 0.15
CA MET A 99 27.13 -2.05 0.78
C MET A 99 26.60 -3.13 -0.17
N VAL A 100 26.15 -4.25 0.38
CA VAL A 100 25.56 -5.38 -0.34
C VAL A 100 24.10 -5.49 0.03
N GLY A 101 23.23 -5.60 -0.98
CA GLY A 101 21.78 -5.68 -0.77
C GLY A 101 21.22 -4.46 -0.04
N ASP A 102 20.36 -4.73 0.93
CA ASP A 102 19.50 -3.74 1.57
C ASP A 102 20.08 -3.20 2.89
N PHE A 103 21.40 -3.22 3.08
CA PHE A 103 22.03 -2.84 4.36
C PHE A 103 22.68 -1.45 4.35
N CYS A 104 22.57 -0.74 5.48
CA CYS A 104 23.33 0.47 5.78
C CYS A 104 24.18 0.27 7.06
N VAL A 105 25.19 1.11 7.29
CA VAL A 105 25.94 1.10 8.56
C VAL A 105 25.21 1.97 9.58
N SER A 106 24.93 1.43 10.76
CA SER A 106 24.26 2.13 11.86
C SER A 106 25.16 2.42 13.06
N GLU A 107 26.13 1.55 13.36
CA GLU A 107 27.11 1.78 14.43
C GLU A 107 28.51 1.28 14.05
N VAL A 108 29.54 1.95 14.57
CA VAL A 108 30.94 1.51 14.49
C VAL A 108 31.41 1.12 15.89
N THR A 109 31.74 -0.14 16.07
CA THR A 109 32.27 -0.67 17.33
C THR A 109 33.70 -1.18 17.15
N THR A 110 34.41 -1.38 18.25
CA THR A 110 35.61 -2.20 18.27
C THR A 110 35.25 -3.69 18.28
N SER A 111 36.16 -4.55 17.83
CA SER A 111 36.01 -6.02 17.86
C SER A 111 35.89 -6.64 19.27
N ARG A 112 35.86 -5.82 20.33
CA ARG A 112 35.58 -6.19 21.72
C ARG A 112 34.27 -5.60 22.26
N GLY A 113 33.43 -5.01 21.40
CA GLY A 113 32.12 -4.46 21.76
C GLY A 113 32.14 -3.09 22.44
N GLY A 114 33.24 -2.33 22.34
CA GLY A 114 33.30 -0.94 22.81
C GLY A 114 32.97 0.04 21.67
N ALA A 115 32.08 0.99 21.93
CA ALA A 115 31.70 2.06 20.99
C ALA A 115 32.88 2.93 20.57
N VAL A 116 32.85 3.44 19.34
CA VAL A 116 33.89 4.28 18.74
C VAL A 116 33.27 5.61 18.29
N ALA A 117 33.98 6.73 18.48
CA ALA A 117 33.58 8.00 17.91
C ALA A 117 33.78 7.95 16.38
N ALA A 118 32.68 7.90 15.62
CA ALA A 118 32.70 7.81 14.18
C ALA A 118 31.60 8.67 13.54
N GLU A 119 31.89 9.20 12.37
CA GLU A 119 30.92 9.80 11.45
C GLU A 119 30.60 8.78 10.36
N ILE A 120 29.30 8.54 10.12
CA ILE A 120 28.81 7.60 9.11
C ILE A 120 28.03 8.40 8.05
N SER A 121 28.42 8.25 6.79
CA SER A 121 27.71 8.79 5.63
C SER A 121 27.28 7.63 4.75
N ASN A 122 26.04 7.16 4.93
CA ASN A 122 25.46 6.13 4.07
C ASN A 122 25.16 6.73 2.69
N GLY A 123 25.79 6.18 1.64
CA GLY A 123 25.66 6.65 0.27
C GLY A 123 24.52 5.94 -0.45
N TYR A 124 23.29 6.45 -0.33
CA TYR A 124 22.11 5.81 -0.95
C TYR A 124 22.26 5.69 -2.49
N ASP A 125 22.97 6.60 -3.14
CA ASP A 125 23.30 6.49 -4.58
C ASP A 125 24.81 6.40 -4.83
N GLY A 126 25.57 5.83 -3.88
CA GLY A 126 27.03 5.79 -3.93
C GLY A 126 27.67 4.85 -2.91
N ASP A 127 28.92 5.14 -2.54
CA ASP A 127 29.61 4.38 -1.50
C ASP A 127 29.32 4.95 -0.11
N THR A 128 29.20 4.07 0.89
CA THR A 128 29.12 4.48 2.30
C THR A 128 30.50 4.85 2.83
N VAL A 129 30.63 5.99 3.50
CA VAL A 129 31.89 6.44 4.10
C VAL A 129 31.78 6.41 5.62
N VAL A 130 32.72 5.69 6.25
CA VAL A 130 32.86 5.62 7.72
C VAL A 130 34.16 6.29 8.12
N THR A 131 34.08 7.34 8.94
CA THR A 131 35.25 8.08 9.43
C THR A 131 35.35 7.98 10.95
N VAL A 132 36.32 7.21 11.45
CA VAL A 132 36.64 7.12 12.87
C VAL A 132 37.48 8.33 13.29
N LEU A 133 37.11 8.97 14.39
CA LEU A 133 37.71 10.21 14.89
C LEU A 133 38.60 9.97 16.12
N GLY A 134 39.66 10.77 16.26
CA GLY A 134 40.44 10.86 17.50
C GLY A 134 41.18 9.58 17.88
N VAL A 135 41.78 8.90 16.90
CA VAL A 135 42.46 7.61 17.09
C VAL A 135 43.70 7.75 17.96
N ASN A 136 43.67 7.18 19.18
CA ASN A 136 44.76 7.26 20.16
C ASN A 136 45.27 5.87 20.63
N ALA A 137 44.88 4.80 19.93
CA ALA A 137 45.36 3.44 20.08
C ALA A 137 45.06 2.66 18.78
N PRO A 138 45.68 1.49 18.54
CA PRO A 138 45.31 0.63 17.41
C PRO A 138 43.87 0.12 17.56
N LEU A 139 43.09 0.13 16.48
CA LEU A 139 41.66 -0.25 16.49
C LEU A 139 41.36 -1.29 15.42
N ALA A 140 40.83 -2.44 15.84
CA ALA A 140 40.12 -3.36 14.97
C ALA A 140 38.63 -3.10 15.12
N LEU A 141 37.97 -2.75 14.01
CA LEU A 141 36.58 -2.30 13.96
C LEU A 141 35.65 -3.42 13.48
N THR A 142 34.44 -3.40 14.02
CA THR A 142 33.29 -4.19 13.60
C THR A 142 32.15 -3.22 13.31
N LEU A 143 31.65 -3.22 12.08
CA LEU A 143 30.49 -2.42 11.70
C LEU A 143 29.21 -3.17 12.08
N ILE A 144 28.28 -2.48 12.74
CA ILE A 144 26.91 -2.93 12.90
C ILE A 144 26.13 -2.36 11.72
N CYS A 145 25.48 -3.26 10.98
CA CYS A 145 24.66 -2.91 9.83
C CYS A 145 23.22 -3.32 10.09
N GLU A 146 22.29 -2.47 9.66
CA GLU A 146 20.84 -2.67 9.74
C GLU A 146 20.19 -2.49 8.36
N GLU A 147 18.90 -2.79 8.27
CA GLU A 147 18.12 -2.54 7.06
C GLU A 147 18.14 -1.05 6.70
N ALA A 148 18.54 -0.75 5.45
CA ALA A 148 18.46 0.59 4.90
C ALA A 148 17.00 0.99 4.65
N GLU A 149 16.69 2.23 5.05
CA GLU A 149 15.56 2.99 4.54
C GLU A 149 15.67 3.16 3.01
N ALA A 150 14.53 3.21 2.33
CA ALA A 150 14.42 3.75 0.98
C ALA A 150 14.15 5.25 1.07
N ARG A 151 14.63 6.05 0.12
CA ARG A 151 14.40 7.50 0.11
C ARG A 151 13.65 7.94 -1.14
N ILE A 152 12.82 8.98 -1.00
CA ILE A 152 12.13 9.61 -2.11
C ILE A 152 12.54 11.08 -2.14
N ALA A 153 12.98 11.57 -3.30
CA ALA A 153 13.38 12.96 -3.54
C ALA A 153 12.33 13.66 -4.41
N TYR A 154 11.68 14.69 -3.88
CA TYR A 154 10.58 15.40 -4.53
C TYR A 154 11.07 16.72 -5.13
N HIS A 155 11.12 16.77 -6.46
CA HIS A 155 11.59 17.90 -7.25
C HIS A 155 10.42 18.79 -7.69
N PRO A 156 10.45 20.12 -7.45
CA PRO A 156 9.38 21.05 -7.88
C PRO A 156 9.12 21.11 -9.39
N ASN A 157 10.08 20.67 -10.21
CA ASN A 157 9.98 20.55 -11.68
C ASN A 157 9.39 21.79 -12.40
N GLY A 158 9.86 22.98 -12.00
CA GLY A 158 9.40 24.27 -12.53
C GLY A 158 8.30 24.97 -11.71
N GLY A 159 7.76 24.30 -10.69
CA GLY A 159 7.07 24.97 -9.58
C GLY A 159 8.03 25.53 -8.53
N VAL A 160 7.48 26.11 -7.46
CA VAL A 160 8.20 26.68 -6.32
C VAL A 160 7.59 26.22 -4.99
N TYR A 161 8.36 26.27 -3.91
CA TYR A 161 7.85 25.98 -2.57
C TYR A 161 7.04 27.15 -2.00
N ILE A 162 5.83 26.85 -1.50
CA ILE A 162 4.89 27.84 -0.93
C ILE A 162 5.49 28.55 0.31
N ASP A 163 6.38 27.89 1.05
CA ASP A 163 7.06 28.47 2.22
C ASP A 163 8.25 29.39 1.86
N GLY A 164 8.58 29.52 0.57
CA GLY A 164 9.69 30.33 0.07
C GLY A 164 11.07 29.67 0.21
N SER A 165 11.15 28.37 0.45
CA SER A 165 12.40 27.61 0.43
C SER A 165 12.98 27.45 -0.99
N ASP A 166 14.21 26.93 -1.08
CA ASP A 166 15.02 26.90 -2.30
C ASP A 166 14.47 25.91 -3.34
N ALA A 167 13.65 26.41 -4.26
CA ALA A 167 13.03 25.64 -5.35
C ALA A 167 14.04 24.92 -6.28
N GLY A 168 15.34 25.20 -6.17
CA GLY A 168 16.41 24.50 -6.89
C GLY A 168 16.85 23.18 -6.26
N LYS A 169 16.25 22.74 -5.14
CA LYS A 169 16.61 21.50 -4.44
C LYS A 169 15.38 20.65 -4.15
N PRO A 170 15.45 19.32 -4.30
CA PRO A 170 14.41 18.44 -3.80
C PRO A 170 14.38 18.41 -2.27
N TYR A 171 13.20 18.16 -1.71
CA TYR A 171 13.10 17.67 -0.33
C TYR A 171 13.04 16.13 -0.32
N TYR A 172 13.37 15.53 0.82
CA TYR A 172 13.51 14.09 0.96
C TYR A 172 12.57 13.54 2.02
N THR A 173 11.95 12.39 1.74
CA THR A 173 11.32 11.53 2.75
C THR A 173 12.04 10.18 2.79
N ALA A 174 11.94 9.48 3.92
CA ALA A 174 12.67 8.25 4.18
C ALA A 174 11.73 7.20 4.77
N HIS A 175 11.79 5.98 4.24
CA HIS A 175 10.77 4.96 4.39
C HIS A 175 11.38 3.60 4.72
N MET A 176 10.91 2.98 5.81
CA MET A 176 11.26 1.60 6.14
C MET A 176 10.29 0.65 5.46
N LEU A 177 10.75 -0.05 4.41
CA LEU A 177 9.92 -0.96 3.60
C LEU A 177 9.57 -2.28 4.31
N ASN A 178 9.61 -2.31 5.64
CA ASN A 178 9.20 -3.42 6.49
C ASN A 178 7.81 -3.20 7.16
N LYS A 179 7.24 -1.99 7.02
CA LYS A 179 5.85 -1.67 7.39
C LYS A 179 4.93 -1.61 6.18
N ARG A 180 5.27 -0.79 5.17
CA ARG A 180 4.59 -0.71 3.87
C ARG A 180 5.60 -1.00 2.77
N LEU A 181 5.25 -1.89 1.84
CA LEU A 181 6.12 -2.26 0.72
C LEU A 181 6.24 -1.12 -0.30
N ARG A 182 5.14 -0.43 -0.59
CA ARG A 182 5.10 0.76 -1.45
C ARG A 182 4.55 1.94 -0.65
N PRO A 183 5.39 2.86 -0.15
CA PRO A 183 4.93 4.02 0.61
C PRO A 183 4.14 5.00 -0.26
N ASN A 184 3.29 5.79 0.39
CA ASN A 184 2.52 6.84 -0.26
C ASN A 184 3.41 8.02 -0.69
N THR A 185 3.04 8.67 -1.79
CA THR A 185 3.61 9.94 -2.22
C THR A 185 3.10 11.08 -1.33
N GLU A 186 3.88 12.16 -1.30
CA GLU A 186 3.43 13.41 -0.68
C GLU A 186 2.33 14.07 -1.51
N LEU A 187 1.46 14.84 -0.84
CA LEU A 187 0.32 15.49 -1.48
C LEU A 187 0.75 16.59 -2.45
N GLY A 188 1.85 17.28 -2.18
CA GLY A 188 2.43 18.31 -3.05
C GLY A 188 1.65 19.63 -3.12
N THR A 189 0.31 19.62 -3.15
CA THR A 189 -0.54 20.82 -3.22
C THR A 189 -0.45 21.72 -1.98
N ASP A 190 -0.02 21.17 -0.84
CA ASP A 190 0.20 21.89 0.41
C ASP A 190 1.61 22.50 0.54
N THR A 191 2.50 22.17 -0.40
CA THR A 191 3.94 22.49 -0.34
C THR A 191 4.48 23.14 -1.61
N LEU A 192 3.89 22.90 -2.78
CA LEU A 192 4.30 23.37 -4.10
C LEU A 192 3.20 24.18 -4.79
N GLU A 193 3.60 25.24 -5.49
CA GLU A 193 2.74 26.02 -6.38
C GLU A 193 3.43 26.32 -7.71
N ARG A 194 2.65 26.56 -8.76
CA ARG A 194 3.15 26.99 -10.08
C ARG A 194 2.09 27.81 -10.82
N ASP A 195 2.32 29.11 -10.92
CA ASP A 195 1.39 30.07 -11.54
C ASP A 195 0.95 29.66 -12.96
N GLY A 196 -0.37 29.46 -13.14
CA GLY A 196 -0.97 29.00 -14.41
C GLY A 196 -0.89 27.49 -14.67
N TYR A 197 -0.69 26.65 -13.64
CA TYR A 197 -0.65 25.19 -13.76
C TYR A 197 -1.36 24.49 -12.59
N VAL A 198 -1.88 23.29 -12.87
CA VAL A 198 -2.48 22.34 -11.92
C VAL A 198 -1.49 21.20 -11.67
N LEU A 199 -1.27 20.81 -10.41
CA LEU A 199 -0.36 19.72 -10.02
C LEU A 199 -1.06 18.35 -10.18
N THR A 200 -0.79 17.63 -11.26
CA THR A 200 -1.55 16.40 -11.59
C THR A 200 -0.95 15.11 -11.04
N GLY A 201 0.24 15.14 -10.45
CA GLY A 201 0.90 13.96 -9.92
C GLY A 201 2.42 14.11 -9.82
N TRP A 202 3.10 12.96 -9.79
CA TRP A 202 4.54 12.82 -9.75
C TRP A 202 5.02 11.89 -10.88
N ASN A 203 6.09 12.27 -11.57
CA ASN A 203 6.75 11.41 -12.55
C ASN A 203 8.13 10.96 -12.05
N THR A 204 8.55 9.75 -12.40
CA THR A 204 9.93 9.27 -12.17
C THR A 204 10.99 9.95 -13.07
N LYS A 205 10.59 10.84 -13.99
CA LYS A 205 11.50 11.68 -14.81
C LYS A 205 10.97 13.10 -14.99
N ALA A 206 11.87 14.08 -14.98
CA ALA A 206 11.54 15.51 -15.14
C ALA A 206 10.79 15.86 -16.44
N ASP A 207 10.97 15.07 -17.50
CA ASP A 207 10.36 15.29 -18.82
C ASP A 207 8.99 14.62 -19.01
N GLY A 208 8.45 13.96 -17.98
CA GLY A 208 7.18 13.23 -18.05
C GLY A 208 7.26 11.86 -18.74
N SER A 209 8.44 11.42 -19.22
CA SER A 209 8.59 10.14 -19.93
C SER A 209 8.80 8.93 -19.02
N GLY A 210 8.67 9.09 -17.70
CA GLY A 210 8.73 8.03 -16.71
C GLY A 210 7.36 7.52 -16.31
N GLU A 211 7.35 6.64 -15.31
CA GLU A 211 6.15 6.20 -14.60
C GLU A 211 5.51 7.39 -13.85
N HIS A 212 4.21 7.59 -14.07
CA HIS A 212 3.34 8.52 -13.35
C HIS A 212 2.87 7.89 -12.02
N THR A 213 2.61 8.70 -11.01
CA THR A 213 1.93 8.31 -9.77
C THR A 213 1.12 9.47 -9.23
N GLY A 214 -0.11 9.21 -8.79
CA GLY A 214 -0.98 10.22 -8.19
C GLY A 214 -0.45 10.76 -6.85
N LEU A 215 -1.01 11.89 -6.45
CA LEU A 215 -0.74 12.54 -5.17
C LEU A 215 -1.40 11.73 -4.05
N GLY A 216 -0.62 11.32 -3.04
CA GLY A 216 -1.07 10.38 -2.00
C GLY A 216 -1.22 8.92 -2.46
N SER A 217 -0.93 8.57 -3.73
CA SER A 217 -0.88 7.19 -4.23
C SER A 217 0.48 6.54 -3.94
N ARG A 218 0.69 5.26 -4.28
CA ARG A 218 1.87 4.49 -3.81
C ARG A 218 2.97 4.35 -4.86
N VAL A 219 4.24 4.44 -4.43
CA VAL A 219 5.44 4.25 -5.28
C VAL A 219 6.31 3.08 -4.84
N THR A 220 7.17 2.59 -5.74
CA THR A 220 8.07 1.45 -5.50
C THR A 220 9.54 1.89 -5.37
N PRO A 221 9.95 2.57 -4.27
CA PRO A 221 11.35 2.92 -4.05
C PRO A 221 12.15 1.67 -3.63
N VAL A 222 13.47 1.74 -3.75
CA VAL A 222 14.37 0.63 -3.41
C VAL A 222 15.14 0.96 -2.14
N ARG A 223 15.28 -0.01 -1.22
CA ARG A 223 16.06 0.14 0.01
C ARG A 223 17.49 0.56 -0.30
N GLY A 224 18.02 1.48 0.50
CA GLY A 224 19.37 1.98 0.30
C GLY A 224 19.56 2.76 -1.01
N LYS A 225 18.49 3.27 -1.65
CA LYS A 225 18.53 4.14 -2.83
C LYS A 225 17.62 5.36 -2.70
N VAL A 226 17.81 6.35 -3.56
CA VAL A 226 16.85 7.44 -3.78
C VAL A 226 15.99 7.15 -5.02
N LEU A 227 14.67 7.33 -4.87
CA LEU A 227 13.72 7.45 -5.97
C LEU A 227 13.47 8.94 -6.23
N ASP A 228 13.88 9.44 -7.41
CA ASP A 228 13.54 10.80 -7.82
C ASP A 228 12.09 10.86 -8.34
N LEU A 229 11.29 11.76 -7.78
CA LEU A 229 9.95 12.11 -8.22
C LEU A 229 9.89 13.59 -8.59
N TYR A 230 9.37 13.88 -9.78
CA TYR A 230 9.28 15.22 -10.35
C TYR A 230 7.81 15.62 -10.46
N ALA A 231 7.45 16.79 -9.91
CA ALA A 231 6.08 17.27 -9.97
C ALA A 231 5.58 17.39 -11.43
N GLU A 232 4.38 16.89 -11.70
CA GLU A 232 3.73 16.97 -13.01
C GLU A 232 2.71 18.10 -13.04
N TRP A 233 2.85 18.95 -14.06
CA TRP A 233 2.14 20.23 -14.12
C TRP A 233 1.33 20.32 -15.42
N ALA A 234 0.02 20.10 -15.33
CA ALA A 234 -0.90 20.42 -16.41
C ALA A 234 -1.04 21.93 -16.51
N LYS A 235 -0.76 22.50 -17.69
CA LYS A 235 -0.91 23.94 -17.92
C LYS A 235 -2.39 24.30 -18.00
N GLU A 236 -2.83 25.30 -17.24
CA GLU A 236 -4.22 25.78 -17.29
C GLU A 236 -4.60 26.26 -18.70
N SER A 237 -5.78 25.85 -19.18
CA SER A 237 -6.38 26.38 -20.40
C SER A 237 -6.69 27.87 -20.19
N PRO A 238 -6.47 28.75 -21.18
CA PRO A 238 -6.73 30.18 -21.04
C PRO A 238 -8.12 30.50 -20.46
N ALA A 239 -8.19 31.40 -19.50
CA ALA A 239 -9.47 31.85 -18.91
C ALA A 239 -10.44 32.46 -19.96
N SER A 240 -9.93 32.89 -21.12
CA SER A 240 -10.73 33.32 -22.27
C SER A 240 -11.59 32.22 -22.89
N ASP A 241 -11.19 30.97 -22.69
CA ASP A 241 -11.79 29.79 -23.33
C ASP A 241 -12.96 29.29 -22.48
N PHE A 242 -13.19 29.91 -21.32
CA PHE A 242 -14.34 29.66 -20.46
C PHE A 242 -15.25 30.89 -20.39
N THR A 243 -16.54 30.68 -20.52
CA THR A 243 -17.54 31.60 -19.95
C THR A 243 -17.80 31.19 -18.51
N TYR A 244 -17.85 32.16 -17.61
CA TYR A 244 -17.99 31.94 -16.18
C TYR A 244 -18.94 32.97 -15.55
N GLY A 245 -19.42 32.66 -14.35
CA GLY A 245 -20.08 33.61 -13.47
C GLY A 245 -19.34 33.66 -12.13
N SER A 246 -19.11 34.85 -11.60
CA SER A 246 -18.46 35.07 -10.32
C SER A 246 -19.45 35.50 -9.23
N THR A 247 -19.13 35.15 -7.99
CA THR A 247 -19.71 35.70 -6.75
C THR A 247 -18.68 36.65 -6.11
N GLU A 248 -18.92 37.10 -4.87
CA GLU A 248 -17.90 37.85 -4.10
C GLU A 248 -16.73 36.97 -3.63
N SER A 249 -16.87 35.65 -3.66
CA SER A 249 -15.89 34.70 -3.08
C SER A 249 -15.34 33.66 -4.05
N SER A 250 -16.05 33.33 -5.14
CA SER A 250 -15.66 32.23 -6.04
C SER A 250 -16.30 32.29 -7.43
N VAL A 251 -15.79 31.47 -8.33
CA VAL A 251 -16.16 31.38 -9.75
C VAL A 251 -16.82 30.04 -10.06
N THR A 252 -17.88 30.10 -10.88
CA THR A 252 -18.51 28.93 -11.50
C THR A 252 -18.29 28.95 -13.01
N ILE A 253 -17.67 27.90 -13.56
CA ILE A 253 -17.59 27.69 -15.01
C ILE A 253 -18.99 27.44 -15.56
N LYS A 254 -19.36 28.20 -16.60
CA LYS A 254 -20.68 28.12 -17.25
C LYS A 254 -20.63 27.48 -18.63
N LYS A 255 -19.51 27.62 -19.35
CA LYS A 255 -19.25 26.90 -20.60
C LYS A 255 -17.77 26.93 -20.99
N TYR A 256 -17.19 25.80 -21.39
CA TYR A 256 -15.94 25.72 -22.16
C TYR A 256 -16.21 25.96 -23.65
N THR A 257 -15.31 26.72 -24.28
CA THR A 257 -15.42 27.25 -25.64
C THR A 257 -14.11 27.20 -26.41
N GLY A 258 -13.04 26.63 -25.83
CA GLY A 258 -11.82 26.27 -26.55
C GLY A 258 -12.02 25.06 -27.47
N ASP A 259 -11.01 24.76 -28.27
CA ASP A 259 -10.98 23.70 -29.28
C ASP A 259 -9.93 22.60 -29.01
N ASP A 260 -9.18 22.69 -27.91
CA ASP A 260 -8.27 21.64 -27.45
C ASP A 260 -9.05 20.42 -26.92
N GLU A 261 -8.57 19.20 -27.25
CA GLU A 261 -9.13 17.92 -26.75
C GLU A 261 -8.93 17.72 -25.23
N THR A 262 -7.99 18.47 -24.63
CA THR A 262 -7.73 18.49 -23.18
C THR A 262 -8.06 19.86 -22.61
N ALA A 263 -9.06 19.93 -21.73
CA ALA A 263 -9.43 21.16 -21.03
C ALA A 263 -8.94 21.14 -19.58
N VAL A 264 -8.00 22.03 -19.24
CA VAL A 264 -7.48 22.18 -17.87
C VAL A 264 -8.14 23.41 -17.26
N VAL A 265 -9.06 23.21 -16.32
CA VAL A 265 -9.81 24.30 -15.70
C VAL A 265 -8.85 25.14 -14.83
N PRO A 266 -8.81 26.48 -14.98
CA PRO A 266 -8.00 27.32 -14.12
C PRO A 266 -8.40 27.19 -12.65
N SER A 267 -7.43 27.08 -11.76
CA SER A 267 -7.64 27.13 -10.30
C SER A 267 -8.26 28.46 -9.88
N HIS A 268 -7.88 29.56 -10.54
CA HIS A 268 -8.35 30.91 -10.25
C HIS A 268 -8.68 31.69 -11.51
N ILE A 269 -9.77 32.46 -11.46
CA ILE A 269 -10.12 33.46 -12.48
C ILE A 269 -10.37 34.79 -11.78
N GLU A 270 -9.74 35.86 -12.27
CA GLU A 270 -9.79 37.22 -11.66
C GLU A 270 -9.34 37.27 -10.18
N GLY A 271 -8.53 36.28 -9.74
CA GLY A 271 -8.08 36.15 -8.35
C GLY A 271 -9.09 35.51 -7.41
N LEU A 272 -10.20 34.98 -7.92
CA LEU A 272 -11.19 34.18 -7.19
C LEU A 272 -11.02 32.69 -7.57
N PRO A 273 -11.14 31.76 -6.60
CA PRO A 273 -11.04 30.32 -6.88
C PRO A 273 -12.21 29.83 -7.74
N VAL A 274 -11.93 28.90 -8.64
CA VAL A 274 -12.97 28.19 -9.39
C VAL A 274 -13.45 27.01 -8.56
N GLU A 275 -14.66 27.14 -7.99
CA GLU A 275 -15.23 26.17 -7.06
C GLU A 275 -16.25 25.22 -7.70
N SER A 276 -16.77 25.54 -8.89
CA SER A 276 -17.94 24.83 -9.44
C SER A 276 -18.00 24.75 -10.96
N ILE A 277 -18.47 23.61 -11.46
CA ILE A 277 -18.77 23.34 -12.88
C ILE A 277 -20.28 23.21 -13.08
N ALA A 278 -20.89 24.14 -13.83
CA ALA A 278 -22.33 24.14 -14.05
C ALA A 278 -22.82 23.06 -15.03
N ARG A 279 -24.12 22.74 -14.97
CA ARG A 279 -24.82 21.96 -16.01
C ARG A 279 -24.55 22.53 -17.41
N ASN A 280 -24.27 21.65 -18.36
CA ASN A 280 -23.91 21.93 -19.75
C ASN A 280 -22.66 22.83 -19.90
N ALA A 281 -21.72 22.77 -18.95
CA ALA A 281 -20.47 23.53 -19.05
C ALA A 281 -19.53 22.94 -20.10
N PHE A 282 -19.47 21.63 -20.24
CA PHE A 282 -18.67 20.93 -21.24
C PHE A 282 -19.57 20.22 -22.26
N GLY A 283 -19.04 20.01 -23.46
CA GLY A 283 -19.73 19.37 -24.59
C GLY A 283 -18.94 19.57 -25.88
N GLY A 284 -19.17 18.71 -26.87
CA GLY A 284 -18.33 18.61 -28.07
C GLY A 284 -17.14 17.67 -27.86
N ASP A 285 -16.06 17.89 -28.61
CA ASP A 285 -14.99 16.91 -28.84
C ASP A 285 -13.89 16.87 -27.72
N VAL A 286 -14.20 17.36 -26.51
CA VAL A 286 -13.25 17.31 -25.37
C VAL A 286 -13.20 15.91 -24.79
N LYS A 287 -12.00 15.32 -24.73
CA LYS A 287 -11.74 13.95 -24.25
C LYS A 287 -11.20 13.90 -22.83
N THR A 288 -10.35 14.85 -22.46
CA THR A 288 -9.73 14.89 -21.13
C THR A 288 -10.10 16.18 -20.42
N VAL A 289 -10.62 16.09 -19.20
CA VAL A 289 -10.87 17.28 -18.36
C VAL A 289 -10.11 17.17 -17.06
N ILE A 290 -9.33 18.22 -16.76
CA ILE A 290 -8.55 18.32 -15.53
C ILE A 290 -9.18 19.42 -14.67
N LEU A 291 -9.79 19.02 -13.55
CA LEU A 291 -10.36 19.90 -12.56
C LEU A 291 -9.31 20.20 -11.47
N PRO A 292 -9.04 21.48 -11.13
CA PRO A 292 -8.12 21.84 -10.04
C PRO A 292 -8.73 21.48 -8.67
N ASP A 293 -7.88 21.41 -7.65
CA ASP A 293 -8.27 21.09 -6.27
C ASP A 293 -9.20 22.15 -5.63
N THR A 294 -9.34 23.32 -6.24
CA THR A 294 -10.35 24.32 -5.87
C THR A 294 -11.77 23.89 -6.21
N VAL A 295 -11.99 22.97 -7.17
CA VAL A 295 -13.34 22.55 -7.59
C VAL A 295 -13.94 21.57 -6.60
N VAL A 296 -14.98 22.01 -5.90
CA VAL A 296 -15.70 21.22 -4.90
C VAL A 296 -17.09 20.77 -5.34
N THR A 297 -17.58 21.23 -6.49
CA THR A 297 -18.93 20.90 -7.02
C THR A 297 -18.96 20.78 -8.54
N VAL A 298 -19.42 19.62 -9.03
CA VAL A 298 -19.81 19.38 -10.42
C VAL A 298 -21.32 19.11 -10.41
N TYR A 299 -22.09 19.91 -11.16
CA TYR A 299 -23.55 19.77 -11.21
C TYR A 299 -24.01 18.73 -12.24
N ASP A 300 -25.13 18.04 -11.98
CA ASP A 300 -25.73 17.06 -12.89
C ASP A 300 -25.88 17.60 -14.32
N GLY A 301 -25.45 16.81 -15.29
CA GLY A 301 -25.31 17.17 -16.69
C GLY A 301 -24.21 18.18 -17.01
N ALA A 302 -23.17 18.33 -16.18
CA ALA A 302 -22.02 19.20 -16.46
C ALA A 302 -21.34 18.88 -17.80
N PHE A 303 -21.28 17.61 -18.17
CA PHE A 303 -20.62 17.05 -19.34
C PHE A 303 -21.61 16.40 -20.33
N THR A 304 -22.92 16.68 -20.27
CA THR A 304 -23.90 15.98 -21.13
C THR A 304 -23.58 16.08 -22.62
N ASP A 305 -23.58 14.93 -23.32
CA ASP A 305 -23.27 14.82 -24.76
C ASP A 305 -21.83 15.34 -25.08
N CYS A 306 -20.87 15.01 -24.21
CA CYS A 306 -19.44 15.29 -24.38
C CYS A 306 -18.68 14.04 -24.80
N ALA A 307 -17.65 14.20 -25.64
CA ALA A 307 -16.76 13.12 -26.06
C ALA A 307 -15.74 12.71 -24.99
N ILE A 308 -16.05 12.93 -23.71
CA ILE A 308 -15.11 12.75 -22.60
C ILE A 308 -14.78 11.26 -22.39
N GLU A 309 -13.50 11.00 -22.22
CA GLU A 309 -12.87 9.70 -22.02
C GLU A 309 -12.27 9.64 -20.59
N GLU A 310 -11.56 10.71 -20.19
CA GLU A 310 -10.82 10.81 -18.93
C GLU A 310 -11.20 12.07 -18.11
N LEU A 311 -11.29 11.93 -16.78
CA LEU A 311 -11.46 13.04 -15.85
C LEU A 311 -10.45 12.97 -14.68
N TYR A 312 -9.68 14.04 -14.49
CA TYR A 312 -8.76 14.21 -13.37
C TYR A 312 -9.40 15.15 -12.35
N PHE A 313 -9.46 14.73 -11.09
CA PHE A 313 -10.00 15.52 -9.99
C PHE A 313 -9.33 15.15 -8.66
N TYR A 314 -9.76 15.78 -7.57
CA TYR A 314 -9.16 15.61 -6.25
C TYR A 314 -10.14 15.09 -5.20
N ASP A 315 -9.61 14.41 -4.20
CA ASP A 315 -10.36 13.72 -3.16
C ASP A 315 -11.16 14.63 -2.21
N ASN A 316 -11.12 15.95 -2.40
CA ASN A 316 -11.96 16.93 -1.70
C ASN A 316 -13.28 17.25 -2.43
N LEU A 317 -13.41 16.86 -3.71
CA LEU A 317 -14.61 17.04 -4.53
C LEU A 317 -15.83 16.50 -3.77
N SER A 318 -16.80 17.39 -3.52
CA SER A 318 -17.84 17.15 -2.51
C SER A 318 -19.22 16.86 -3.08
N GLN A 319 -19.45 17.24 -4.33
CA GLN A 319 -20.69 17.01 -5.06
C GLN A 319 -20.35 16.70 -6.53
N ILE A 320 -20.68 15.49 -6.95
CA ILE A 320 -20.64 14.97 -8.32
C ILE A 320 -21.56 13.73 -8.35
N SER A 321 -22.04 13.35 -9.53
CA SER A 321 -22.95 12.23 -9.75
C SER A 321 -22.66 11.60 -11.12
N ASP A 322 -23.13 10.38 -11.36
CA ASP A 322 -22.98 9.74 -12.67
C ASP A 322 -23.79 10.52 -13.74
N ASP A 323 -24.90 11.13 -13.31
CA ASP A 323 -25.73 12.06 -14.08
C ASP A 323 -24.96 13.31 -14.58
N ALA A 324 -23.78 13.63 -14.03
CA ALA A 324 -22.88 14.65 -14.58
C ALA A 324 -22.37 14.29 -15.99
N PHE A 325 -22.24 13.00 -16.31
CA PHE A 325 -21.69 12.41 -17.54
C PHE A 325 -22.77 11.74 -18.41
N LYS A 326 -24.03 12.15 -18.21
CA LYS A 326 -25.15 11.63 -18.99
C LYS A 326 -24.87 11.71 -20.50
N ASP A 327 -25.16 10.62 -21.20
CA ASP A 327 -24.97 10.47 -22.65
C ASP A 327 -23.48 10.57 -23.10
N CYS A 328 -22.51 10.24 -22.24
CA CYS A 328 -21.06 10.18 -22.57
C CYS A 328 -20.56 8.71 -22.69
N PRO A 329 -20.73 8.03 -23.83
CA PRO A 329 -20.46 6.59 -23.96
C PRO A 329 -18.97 6.19 -23.93
N ASN A 330 -18.06 7.16 -24.03
CA ASN A 330 -16.62 6.93 -24.02
C ASN A 330 -15.98 7.13 -22.63
N PHE A 331 -16.71 7.71 -21.68
CA PHE A 331 -16.18 8.00 -20.36
C PHE A 331 -15.86 6.69 -19.64
N SER A 332 -14.58 6.46 -19.39
CA SER A 332 -14.06 5.15 -18.98
C SER A 332 -13.01 5.24 -17.88
N THR A 333 -12.44 6.40 -17.58
CA THR A 333 -11.35 6.51 -16.60
C THR A 333 -11.44 7.79 -15.77
N VAL A 334 -11.07 7.69 -14.49
CA VAL A 334 -10.74 8.86 -13.67
C VAL A 334 -9.42 8.70 -12.95
N HIS A 335 -8.82 9.85 -12.65
CA HIS A 335 -7.64 9.96 -11.80
C HIS A 335 -8.01 10.82 -10.60
N ILE A 336 -7.93 10.23 -9.39
CA ILE A 336 -8.22 10.93 -8.14
C ILE A 336 -6.89 11.23 -7.44
N ASN A 337 -6.60 12.50 -7.24
CA ASN A 337 -5.45 12.93 -6.46
C ASN A 337 -5.84 13.28 -5.02
N ALA A 338 -5.04 12.89 -4.04
CA ALA A 338 -5.27 13.30 -2.66
C ALA A 338 -4.82 14.74 -2.41
N VAL A 339 -5.70 15.55 -1.80
CA VAL A 339 -5.36 16.80 -1.09
C VAL A 339 -5.85 16.77 0.36
N LEU A 340 -6.61 15.73 0.75
CA LEU A 340 -7.02 15.49 2.13
C LEU A 340 -6.25 14.30 2.72
N ALA A 341 -5.83 14.46 3.97
CA ALA A 341 -5.24 13.38 4.74
C ALA A 341 -6.24 12.20 4.88
N PRO A 342 -5.76 10.94 4.81
CA PRO A 342 -6.60 9.74 4.87
C PRO A 342 -7.35 9.64 6.21
N ARG A 343 -8.41 8.82 6.26
CA ARG A 343 -9.25 8.61 7.46
C ARG A 343 -9.58 7.15 7.72
N PHE A 344 -9.51 6.29 6.69
CA PHE A 344 -9.73 4.86 6.78
C PHE A 344 -8.43 4.07 6.93
N GLY A 345 -7.31 4.58 6.41
CA GLY A 345 -6.00 3.91 6.39
C GLY A 345 -5.41 3.51 7.76
N GLY A 346 -5.90 4.10 8.87
CA GLY A 346 -5.59 3.69 10.24
C GLY A 346 -6.81 3.17 11.04
N SER A 347 -7.96 3.02 10.40
CA SER A 347 -9.22 2.67 11.06
C SER A 347 -9.33 1.16 11.32
N ASN A 348 -9.69 0.77 12.54
CA ASN A 348 -9.94 -0.64 12.87
C ASN A 348 -11.36 -1.11 12.46
N LEU A 349 -11.94 -0.51 11.42
CA LEU A 349 -13.34 -0.73 11.03
C LEU A 349 -13.49 -1.98 10.13
N PHE A 350 -12.48 -2.29 9.33
CA PHE A 350 -12.57 -3.27 8.24
C PHE A 350 -11.29 -4.14 8.17
N SER A 351 -11.44 -5.41 7.79
CA SER A 351 -10.33 -6.34 7.47
C SER A 351 -9.64 -5.97 6.16
N GLU A 352 -10.39 -5.30 5.29
CA GLU A 352 -10.09 -4.99 3.90
C GLU A 352 -9.18 -3.74 3.76
N VAL A 353 -8.76 -3.11 4.86
CA VAL A 353 -7.79 -1.99 4.85
C VAL A 353 -6.42 -2.38 4.27
N ASN A 354 -6.15 -3.68 4.10
CA ASN A 354 -4.97 -4.21 3.41
C ASN A 354 -5.16 -4.35 1.89
N PHE A 355 -6.29 -3.92 1.30
CA PHE A 355 -6.56 -4.05 -0.13
C PHE A 355 -5.42 -3.49 -1.00
N ALA A 356 -5.03 -2.25 -0.77
CA ALA A 356 -3.89 -1.64 -1.46
C ALA A 356 -2.55 -2.35 -1.16
N ASP A 357 -2.40 -3.01 -0.01
CA ASP A 357 -1.22 -3.81 0.32
C ASP A 357 -1.20 -5.14 -0.48
N LYS A 358 -2.37 -5.76 -0.72
CA LYS A 358 -2.51 -6.90 -1.66
C LYS A 358 -2.10 -6.51 -3.08
N TYR A 359 -2.48 -5.31 -3.52
CA TYR A 359 -2.03 -4.78 -4.81
C TYR A 359 -0.54 -4.43 -4.83
N ASP A 360 0.06 -3.97 -3.73
CA ASP A 360 1.51 -3.76 -3.69
C ASP A 360 2.27 -5.08 -3.94
N LEU A 361 1.81 -6.19 -3.36
CA LEU A 361 2.36 -7.52 -3.60
C LEU A 361 2.18 -7.95 -5.06
N LEU A 362 0.99 -7.73 -5.64
CA LEU A 362 0.72 -8.01 -7.05
C LEU A 362 1.64 -7.20 -7.98
N ILE A 363 1.77 -5.90 -7.75
CA ILE A 363 2.63 -4.98 -8.51
C ILE A 363 4.11 -5.39 -8.41
N LEU A 364 4.58 -5.78 -7.22
CA LEU A 364 5.95 -6.25 -6.99
C LEU A 364 6.26 -7.62 -7.61
N ASN A 365 5.22 -8.39 -7.96
CA ASN A 365 5.35 -9.72 -8.58
C ASN A 365 4.74 -9.78 -10.00
N LYS A 366 4.43 -8.63 -10.62
CA LYS A 366 3.78 -8.56 -11.94
C LYS A 366 4.53 -9.32 -13.04
N ASP A 367 5.87 -9.30 -12.98
CA ASP A 367 6.77 -9.94 -13.94
C ASP A 367 7.04 -11.43 -13.65
N LYS A 368 6.33 -12.02 -12.68
CA LYS A 368 6.39 -13.46 -12.34
C LYS A 368 5.07 -14.14 -12.69
N LYS A 369 5.15 -15.45 -12.98
CA LYS A 369 4.00 -16.37 -12.93
C LYS A 369 3.32 -16.28 -11.57
N LYS A 370 2.00 -16.16 -11.54
CA LYS A 370 1.23 -16.01 -10.30
C LYS A 370 -0.09 -16.77 -10.32
N VAL A 371 -0.48 -17.25 -9.14
CA VAL A 371 -1.82 -17.77 -8.88
C VAL A 371 -2.59 -16.72 -8.11
N LEU A 372 -3.67 -16.21 -8.68
CA LEU A 372 -4.51 -15.16 -8.10
C LEU A 372 -5.82 -15.76 -7.65
N VAL A 373 -6.00 -15.89 -6.33
CA VAL A 373 -7.25 -16.36 -5.72
C VAL A 373 -8.18 -15.16 -5.55
N PHE A 374 -9.26 -15.08 -6.33
CA PHE A 374 -10.30 -14.07 -6.18
C PHE A 374 -11.53 -14.68 -5.51
N GLY A 375 -12.23 -13.89 -4.68
CA GLY A 375 -13.47 -14.32 -4.06
C GLY A 375 -13.95 -13.40 -2.95
N GLY A 376 -15.04 -13.79 -2.30
CA GLY A 376 -15.55 -13.11 -1.10
C GLY A 376 -14.98 -13.66 0.21
N SER A 377 -15.70 -13.46 1.31
CA SER A 377 -15.23 -13.76 2.68
C SER A 377 -14.84 -15.22 2.88
N GLY A 378 -15.57 -16.13 2.22
CA GLY A 378 -15.27 -17.56 2.18
C GLY A 378 -13.86 -17.84 1.62
N ALA A 379 -13.49 -17.21 0.51
CA ALA A 379 -12.16 -17.38 -0.11
C ALA A 379 -11.05 -16.69 0.69
N PHE A 380 -11.34 -15.50 1.23
CA PHE A 380 -10.41 -14.72 2.05
C PHE A 380 -9.97 -15.48 3.31
N ASN A 381 -10.89 -16.19 3.95
CA ASN A 381 -10.61 -16.96 5.16
C ASN A 381 -10.21 -18.42 4.90
N SER A 382 -10.62 -19.03 3.78
CA SER A 382 -10.51 -20.50 3.61
C SER A 382 -9.32 -20.99 2.76
N VAL A 383 -8.57 -20.11 2.09
CA VAL A 383 -7.48 -20.50 1.17
C VAL A 383 -6.11 -20.03 1.68
N ASP A 384 -5.18 -20.96 1.84
CA ASP A 384 -3.79 -20.70 2.24
C ASP A 384 -2.86 -20.66 1.02
N THR A 385 -2.56 -19.45 0.54
CA THR A 385 -1.67 -19.28 -0.62
C THR A 385 -0.19 -19.52 -0.33
N CYS A 386 0.24 -19.48 0.94
CA CYS A 386 1.60 -19.91 1.32
C CYS A 386 1.75 -21.44 1.14
N ARG A 387 0.73 -22.21 1.53
CA ARG A 387 0.66 -23.65 1.31
C ARG A 387 0.57 -23.98 -0.18
N MET A 388 -0.32 -23.32 -0.92
CA MET A 388 -0.47 -23.53 -2.37
C MET A 388 0.86 -23.33 -3.13
N GLU A 389 1.60 -22.26 -2.84
CA GLU A 389 2.93 -22.04 -3.45
C GLU A 389 3.94 -23.11 -3.05
N SER A 390 3.92 -23.56 -1.79
CA SER A 390 4.84 -24.60 -1.29
C SER A 390 4.63 -25.94 -1.99
N GLU A 391 3.37 -26.32 -2.23
CA GLU A 391 3.02 -27.58 -2.92
C GLU A 391 3.31 -27.47 -4.43
N LEU A 392 3.02 -26.32 -5.09
CA LEU A 392 3.41 -26.05 -6.49
C LEU A 392 4.94 -26.11 -6.68
N ALA A 393 5.70 -25.47 -5.78
CA ALA A 393 7.17 -25.54 -5.81
C ALA A 393 7.71 -26.96 -5.56
N ALA A 394 7.02 -27.77 -4.74
CA ALA A 394 7.38 -29.18 -4.54
C ALA A 394 7.14 -30.05 -5.79
N ALA A 395 6.17 -29.68 -6.64
CA ALA A 395 5.97 -30.28 -7.97
C ALA A 395 6.95 -29.75 -9.04
N GLY A 396 7.67 -28.67 -8.76
CA GLY A 396 8.64 -28.04 -9.67
C GLY A 396 8.11 -26.85 -10.47
N GLU A 397 6.93 -26.32 -10.12
CA GLU A 397 6.35 -25.12 -10.73
C GLU A 397 6.59 -23.89 -9.83
N GLU A 398 7.33 -22.91 -10.34
CA GLU A 398 7.61 -21.65 -9.62
C GLU A 398 6.50 -20.62 -9.90
N TYR A 399 5.58 -20.48 -8.95
CA TYR A 399 4.51 -19.48 -8.93
C TYR A 399 4.64 -18.55 -7.72
N VAL A 400 4.09 -17.34 -7.82
CA VAL A 400 3.75 -16.52 -6.64
C VAL A 400 2.24 -16.61 -6.39
N CYS A 401 1.84 -17.20 -5.28
CA CYS A 401 0.42 -17.34 -4.94
C CYS A 401 -0.04 -16.19 -4.04
N LEU A 402 -1.08 -15.45 -4.46
CA LEU A 402 -1.62 -14.28 -3.76
C LEU A 402 -3.12 -14.47 -3.49
N ASN A 403 -3.53 -14.25 -2.24
CA ASN A 403 -4.94 -14.22 -1.89
C ASN A 403 -5.48 -12.81 -2.15
N MET A 404 -6.12 -12.62 -3.31
CA MET A 404 -6.75 -11.36 -3.70
C MET A 404 -8.20 -11.25 -3.21
N ALA A 405 -8.75 -12.28 -2.57
CA ALA A 405 -10.11 -12.22 -2.03
C ALA A 405 -10.26 -11.10 -0.98
N VAL A 406 -11.49 -10.62 -0.88
CA VAL A 406 -11.97 -9.53 -0.01
C VAL A 406 -13.31 -9.97 0.59
N ASN A 407 -14.06 -9.09 1.25
CA ASN A 407 -15.45 -9.42 1.59
C ASN A 407 -16.33 -9.45 0.33
N GLY A 408 -17.25 -10.41 0.18
CA GLY A 408 -18.01 -10.60 -1.06
C GLY A 408 -18.92 -9.43 -1.48
N TRP A 409 -19.24 -8.50 -0.58
CA TRP A 409 -19.99 -7.27 -0.91
C TRP A 409 -19.08 -6.15 -1.46
N PHE A 410 -18.10 -6.51 -2.28
CA PHE A 410 -17.15 -5.63 -2.95
C PHE A 410 -17.36 -5.72 -4.46
N CYS A 411 -17.29 -4.60 -5.19
CA CYS A 411 -17.56 -4.61 -6.63
C CYS A 411 -16.54 -5.47 -7.40
N GLY A 412 -16.99 -6.64 -7.86
CA GLY A 412 -16.16 -7.62 -8.54
C GLY A 412 -15.57 -7.09 -9.84
N ALA A 413 -16.36 -6.34 -10.62
CA ALA A 413 -15.93 -5.74 -11.89
C ALA A 413 -14.73 -4.80 -11.70
N ALA A 414 -14.82 -3.85 -10.77
CA ALA A 414 -13.70 -2.95 -10.45
C ALA A 414 -12.45 -3.71 -9.99
N GLN A 415 -12.62 -4.80 -9.22
CA GLN A 415 -11.48 -5.61 -8.80
C GLN A 415 -10.87 -6.42 -9.95
N PHE A 416 -11.68 -6.89 -10.90
CA PHE A 416 -11.20 -7.62 -12.07
C PHE A 416 -10.33 -6.72 -12.95
N ASP A 417 -10.80 -5.51 -13.30
CA ASP A 417 -10.02 -4.53 -14.07
C ASP A 417 -8.65 -4.23 -13.42
N MET A 418 -8.65 -3.98 -12.10
CA MET A 418 -7.44 -3.75 -11.32
C MET A 418 -6.48 -4.95 -11.31
N MET A 419 -6.99 -6.19 -11.19
CA MET A 419 -6.18 -7.40 -11.17
C MET A 419 -5.60 -7.72 -12.56
N MET A 420 -6.44 -7.64 -13.59
CA MET A 420 -6.09 -7.94 -14.98
C MET A 420 -5.01 -6.99 -15.51
N SER A 421 -4.99 -5.74 -15.04
CA SER A 421 -3.89 -4.78 -15.30
C SER A 421 -2.49 -5.28 -14.92
N TYR A 422 -2.37 -6.35 -14.13
CA TYR A 422 -1.09 -6.96 -13.73
C TYR A 422 -0.95 -8.45 -14.11
N MET A 423 -1.94 -9.05 -14.78
CA MET A 423 -1.91 -10.45 -15.25
C MET A 423 -1.13 -10.60 -16.57
N GLY A 424 -0.71 -11.82 -16.90
CA GLY A 424 -0.02 -12.15 -18.13
C GLY A 424 0.03 -13.64 -18.47
N GLU A 425 0.84 -13.99 -19.47
CA GLU A 425 0.96 -15.35 -20.00
C GLU A 425 1.45 -16.34 -18.93
N GLY A 426 0.68 -17.43 -18.73
CA GLY A 426 0.99 -18.49 -17.78
C GLY A 426 0.57 -18.25 -16.34
N ASP A 427 -0.11 -17.13 -16.05
CA ASP A 427 -0.80 -16.91 -14.78
C ASP A 427 -2.05 -17.80 -14.63
N ILE A 428 -2.47 -18.03 -13.39
CA ILE A 428 -3.67 -18.82 -13.08
C ILE A 428 -4.61 -17.96 -12.23
N PHE A 429 -5.81 -17.69 -12.73
CA PHE A 429 -6.89 -17.05 -11.98
C PHE A 429 -7.79 -18.13 -11.37
N VAL A 430 -7.91 -18.15 -10.05
CA VAL A 430 -8.78 -19.08 -9.32
C VAL A 430 -9.95 -18.31 -8.74
N HIS A 431 -11.11 -18.42 -9.39
CA HIS A 431 -12.35 -17.83 -8.89
C HIS A 431 -12.98 -18.73 -7.83
N VAL A 432 -13.12 -18.17 -6.63
CA VAL A 432 -13.78 -18.76 -5.46
C VAL A 432 -14.94 -17.84 -5.02
N PRO A 433 -16.04 -17.72 -5.79
CA PRO A 433 -17.08 -16.74 -5.52
C PRO A 433 -17.74 -16.98 -4.16
N GLU A 434 -18.15 -15.91 -3.52
CA GLU A 434 -19.08 -16.00 -2.38
C GLU A 434 -20.47 -16.19 -2.96
N SER A 435 -21.06 -17.35 -2.71
CA SER A 435 -22.20 -17.87 -3.47
C SER A 435 -23.50 -17.07 -3.34
N SER A 436 -23.59 -16.23 -2.31
CA SER A 436 -24.65 -15.27 -2.03
C SER A 436 -24.35 -13.85 -2.50
N SER A 437 -23.11 -13.56 -2.93
CA SER A 437 -22.72 -12.23 -3.41
C SER A 437 -23.14 -12.04 -4.88
N PRO A 438 -23.97 -11.04 -5.20
CA PRO A 438 -24.24 -10.68 -6.60
C PRO A 438 -23.01 -10.06 -7.28
N TYR A 439 -22.05 -9.52 -6.53
CA TYR A 439 -20.87 -8.83 -7.05
C TYR A 439 -19.79 -9.78 -7.55
N SER A 440 -19.50 -10.86 -6.81
CA SER A 440 -18.46 -11.82 -7.22
C SER A 440 -18.84 -12.56 -8.51
N LEU A 441 -20.14 -12.74 -8.76
CA LEU A 441 -20.69 -13.38 -9.97
C LEU A 441 -21.15 -12.37 -11.05
N MET A 442 -20.75 -11.10 -10.95
CA MET A 442 -21.05 -10.02 -11.93
C MET A 442 -22.54 -9.76 -12.18
N TYR A 443 -23.43 -10.18 -11.28
CA TYR A 443 -24.86 -9.85 -11.34
C TYR A 443 -25.10 -8.39 -11.00
N ASP A 444 -24.40 -7.88 -9.98
CA ASP A 444 -24.35 -6.48 -9.60
C ASP A 444 -22.93 -5.92 -9.80
N THR A 445 -22.84 -4.70 -10.32
CA THR A 445 -21.59 -3.98 -10.62
C THR A 445 -21.58 -2.59 -9.99
N THR A 446 -22.48 -2.29 -9.04
CA THR A 446 -22.48 -1.02 -8.31
C THR A 446 -21.25 -0.89 -7.40
N MET A 447 -20.72 0.33 -7.32
CA MET A 447 -19.65 0.70 -6.38
C MET A 447 -20.17 1.05 -4.98
N THR A 448 -21.50 1.19 -4.86
CA THR A 448 -22.31 1.36 -3.65
C THR A 448 -23.19 0.12 -3.46
N PRO A 449 -22.90 -0.76 -2.47
CA PRO A 449 -23.76 -1.90 -2.21
C PRO A 449 -25.14 -1.43 -1.75
N SER A 450 -26.19 -1.77 -2.48
CA SER A 450 -27.56 -1.38 -2.12
C SER A 450 -28.20 -2.43 -1.20
N MET A 451 -27.90 -2.42 0.10
CA MET A 451 -28.53 -3.31 1.08
C MET A 451 -29.47 -2.56 2.04
N PRO A 452 -30.80 -2.62 1.84
CA PRO A 452 -31.77 -1.99 2.73
C PRO A 452 -31.62 -2.44 4.20
N GLY A 453 -30.98 -1.61 5.03
CA GLY A 453 -30.82 -1.82 6.47
C GLY A 453 -29.39 -1.93 7.00
N PHE A 454 -28.36 -1.97 6.14
CA PHE A 454 -26.94 -2.03 6.57
C PHE A 454 -26.28 -0.63 6.65
N ASP A 455 -26.93 0.24 7.43
CA ASP A 455 -26.86 1.71 7.53
C ASP A 455 -25.47 2.42 7.46
N TYR A 456 -24.32 1.74 7.58
CA TYR A 456 -22.97 2.36 7.58
C TYR A 456 -21.82 1.54 6.97
N ASN A 457 -22.06 0.39 6.32
CA ASN A 457 -20.98 -0.52 5.85
C ASN A 457 -20.81 -0.55 4.31
N GLU A 458 -21.38 0.42 3.58
CA GLU A 458 -21.61 0.38 2.12
C GLU A 458 -20.59 1.23 1.31
N LEU A 459 -19.45 1.62 1.90
CA LEU A 459 -18.43 2.48 1.26
C LEU A 459 -17.08 1.77 1.08
N ARG A 460 -17.13 0.44 0.91
CA ARG A 460 -15.96 -0.46 1.01
C ARG A 460 -14.94 -0.20 -0.08
N MET A 461 -15.38 -0.03 -1.32
CA MET A 461 -14.48 0.25 -2.45
C MET A 461 -13.59 1.46 -2.18
N PHE A 462 -14.20 2.64 -1.96
CA PHE A 462 -13.46 3.90 -1.73
C PHE A 462 -12.64 3.90 -0.44
N SER A 463 -13.11 3.26 0.63
CA SER A 463 -12.31 3.13 1.87
C SER A 463 -11.10 2.20 1.72
N CYS A 464 -11.17 1.20 0.84
CA CYS A 464 -10.05 0.31 0.52
C CYS A 464 -8.97 0.97 -0.35
N VAL A 465 -9.36 1.89 -1.24
CA VAL A 465 -8.43 2.60 -2.16
C VAL A 465 -8.05 4.02 -1.73
N GLU A 466 -8.55 4.55 -0.61
CA GLU A 466 -8.12 5.85 -0.06
C GLU A 466 -6.58 5.93 0.15
N SER A 467 -5.93 4.78 0.33
CA SER A 467 -4.47 4.68 0.49
C SER A 467 -3.71 4.33 -0.81
N ASN A 468 -4.38 4.26 -1.96
CA ASN A 468 -3.77 4.16 -3.29
C ASN A 468 -4.81 4.48 -4.38
N TRP A 469 -5.09 5.77 -4.61
CA TRP A 469 -6.14 6.21 -5.54
C TRP A 469 -5.92 5.78 -6.99
N ASP A 470 -4.66 5.59 -7.40
CA ASP A 470 -4.29 5.16 -8.76
C ASP A 470 -4.93 3.82 -9.16
N LEU A 471 -5.35 2.99 -8.20
CA LEU A 471 -6.10 1.76 -8.49
C LEU A 471 -7.43 2.04 -9.20
N LEU A 472 -8.11 3.15 -8.93
CA LEU A 472 -9.34 3.51 -9.64
C LEU A 472 -9.08 3.95 -11.09
N GLY A 473 -7.86 4.40 -11.42
CA GLY A 473 -7.45 4.68 -12.79
C GLY A 473 -7.23 3.43 -13.64
N LEU A 474 -7.32 2.23 -13.04
CA LEU A 474 -7.26 0.95 -13.74
C LEU A 474 -8.65 0.39 -14.09
N VAL A 475 -9.73 0.95 -13.52
CA VAL A 475 -11.11 0.46 -13.68
C VAL A 475 -11.73 1.07 -14.92
N ASP A 476 -12.41 0.26 -15.74
CA ASP A 476 -13.21 0.76 -16.86
C ASP A 476 -14.60 1.17 -16.35
N PHE A 477 -14.86 2.48 -16.36
CA PHE A 477 -16.08 3.05 -15.79
C PHE A 477 -17.34 2.67 -16.55
N ARG A 478 -17.21 2.04 -17.73
CA ARG A 478 -18.33 1.48 -18.50
C ARG A 478 -18.77 0.11 -17.98
N ASN A 479 -17.95 -0.54 -17.13
CA ASN A 479 -18.21 -1.85 -16.54
C ASN A 479 -18.79 -1.79 -15.11
N VAL A 480 -18.89 -0.59 -14.51
CA VAL A 480 -19.38 -0.37 -13.14
C VAL A 480 -20.52 0.64 -13.09
N GLU A 481 -21.32 0.60 -12.02
CA GLU A 481 -22.45 1.51 -11.80
C GLU A 481 -22.29 2.31 -10.49
N ASP A 482 -22.94 3.47 -10.42
CA ASP A 482 -23.06 4.34 -9.23
C ASP A 482 -21.74 4.84 -8.61
N LEU A 483 -20.68 4.94 -9.43
CA LEU A 483 -19.34 5.23 -8.97
C LEU A 483 -19.16 6.66 -8.42
N LEU A 484 -19.62 7.69 -9.13
CA LEU A 484 -19.39 9.08 -8.71
C LEU A 484 -20.32 9.46 -7.55
N ASN A 485 -21.51 8.86 -7.53
CA ASN A 485 -22.43 8.92 -6.40
C ASN A 485 -21.78 8.29 -5.15
N GLY A 486 -21.26 7.07 -5.26
CA GLY A 486 -20.54 6.38 -4.18
C GLY A 486 -19.30 7.11 -3.68
N PHE A 487 -18.53 7.73 -4.58
CA PHE A 487 -17.42 8.62 -4.20
C PHE A 487 -17.92 9.81 -3.37
N CYS A 488 -19.06 10.39 -3.74
CA CYS A 488 -19.66 11.51 -3.01
C CYS A 488 -20.23 11.11 -1.64
N GLU A 489 -20.91 9.97 -1.54
CA GLU A 489 -21.37 9.41 -0.27
C GLU A 489 -20.19 9.05 0.64
N PHE A 490 -19.16 8.43 0.07
CA PHE A 490 -17.88 8.18 0.74
C PHE A 490 -17.31 9.47 1.31
N ASN A 491 -17.21 10.54 0.51
CA ASN A 491 -16.69 11.82 0.97
C ASN A 491 -17.60 12.50 2.01
N GLY A 492 -18.92 12.28 1.94
CA GLY A 492 -19.88 12.70 2.96
C GLY A 492 -19.60 12.04 4.32
N TYR A 493 -19.47 10.72 4.34
CA TYR A 493 -19.19 9.96 5.56
C TYR A 493 -17.77 10.18 6.09
N ARG A 494 -16.76 10.13 5.20
CA ARG A 494 -15.33 10.41 5.49
C ARG A 494 -15.17 11.71 6.28
N LYS A 495 -15.87 12.78 5.89
CA LYS A 495 -15.80 14.09 6.57
C LYS A 495 -16.19 14.04 8.06
N THR A 496 -16.93 13.02 8.50
CA THR A 496 -17.31 12.81 9.92
C THR A 496 -16.21 12.16 10.77
N LEU A 497 -15.27 11.45 10.15
CA LEU A 497 -14.16 10.75 10.83
C LEU A 497 -13.02 11.71 11.16
N ALA A 498 -12.12 11.32 12.06
CA ALA A 498 -10.89 12.08 12.31
C ALA A 498 -9.86 11.84 11.17
N PRO A 499 -9.07 12.86 10.78
CA PRO A 499 -7.94 12.65 9.88
C PRO A 499 -6.82 11.85 10.57
N THR A 500 -6.25 10.90 9.83
CA THR A 500 -5.02 10.17 10.15
C THR A 500 -3.90 10.62 9.22
N THR A 501 -2.74 9.97 9.27
CA THR A 501 -1.65 10.10 8.29
C THR A 501 -1.45 8.77 7.54
N TYR A 502 -0.65 8.77 6.47
CA TYR A 502 -0.22 7.51 5.84
C TYR A 502 0.72 6.69 6.74
N GLU A 503 1.42 7.36 7.68
CA GLU A 503 2.24 6.75 8.73
C GLU A 503 1.43 6.16 9.90
N ASP A 504 0.20 6.63 10.12
CA ASP A 504 -0.78 5.99 11.02
C ASP A 504 -1.35 4.70 10.40
N TYR A 505 -0.49 3.94 9.73
CA TYR A 505 -0.72 2.53 9.43
C TYR A 505 -1.04 1.83 10.74
N ALA A 506 -2.03 0.94 10.74
CA ALA A 506 -2.18 0.07 11.89
C ALA A 506 -0.88 -0.76 12.00
N ASP A 507 -0.18 -0.69 13.14
CA ASP A 507 1.01 -1.53 13.49
C ASP A 507 0.67 -3.04 13.60
N ARG A 508 -0.41 -3.45 12.93
CA ARG A 508 -0.97 -4.77 12.76
C ARG A 508 -0.28 -5.55 11.64
N ILE A 509 0.45 -4.93 10.73
CA ILE A 509 1.21 -5.67 9.71
C ILE A 509 2.69 -5.31 9.87
N ASN A 510 3.49 -6.34 10.13
CA ASN A 510 4.91 -6.35 9.83
C ASN A 510 5.21 -7.58 8.99
N LEU A 511 6.32 -7.54 8.24
CA LEU A 511 6.86 -8.65 7.43
C LEU A 511 7.37 -9.86 8.25
N PHE A 512 6.79 -10.07 9.44
CA PHE A 512 7.03 -11.22 10.33
C PHE A 512 5.71 -11.80 10.88
N GLY A 513 4.57 -11.47 10.25
CA GLY A 513 3.26 -12.08 10.51
C GLY A 513 2.65 -11.78 11.88
N LYS A 514 2.82 -10.56 12.43
CA LYS A 514 2.30 -10.23 13.77
C LYS A 514 1.27 -9.08 13.88
N ILE A 515 0.01 -9.45 13.67
CA ILE A 515 -1.24 -8.67 13.82
C ILE A 515 -1.82 -8.66 15.24
N TYR A 516 -2.00 -7.48 15.83
CA TYR A 516 -2.57 -7.36 17.18
C TYR A 516 -4.05 -6.92 17.22
N ARG A 517 -5.02 -7.85 17.06
CA ARG A 517 -6.39 -7.68 17.64
C ARG A 517 -6.65 -8.80 18.64
N ASN A 518 -7.51 -8.51 19.63
CA ASN A 518 -7.59 -9.31 20.86
C ASN A 518 -8.64 -10.44 20.80
N ASP A 519 -9.22 -10.72 19.64
CA ASP A 519 -10.47 -11.50 19.56
C ASP A 519 -10.65 -12.41 18.32
N THR A 520 -10.12 -12.10 17.12
CA THR A 520 -10.53 -12.86 15.89
C THR A 520 -9.43 -13.48 15.03
N GLY A 521 -8.19 -12.96 14.99
CA GLY A 521 -7.09 -13.60 14.25
C GLY A 521 -6.08 -12.64 13.60
N TRP A 522 -5.29 -13.18 12.67
CA TRP A 522 -4.08 -12.56 12.10
C TRP A 522 -4.17 -12.66 10.57
N ILE A 523 -3.54 -11.75 9.82
CA ILE A 523 -3.39 -11.84 8.37
C ILE A 523 -1.88 -11.85 8.05
N ASP A 524 -1.45 -12.69 7.09
CA ASP A 524 -0.04 -12.79 6.68
C ASP A 524 0.35 -11.82 5.55
N GLU A 525 1.62 -11.89 5.16
CA GLU A 525 2.24 -11.10 4.09
C GLU A 525 1.75 -11.43 2.67
N ARG A 526 0.76 -12.32 2.51
CA ARG A 526 0.10 -12.67 1.24
C ARG A 526 -1.41 -12.47 1.27
N GLY A 527 -1.92 -11.95 2.38
CA GLY A 527 -3.34 -11.70 2.59
C GLY A 527 -4.14 -12.93 3.05
N ASN A 528 -3.51 -14.02 3.50
CA ASN A 528 -4.17 -15.19 4.10
C ASN A 528 -4.45 -14.96 5.58
N PHE A 529 -5.43 -15.67 6.15
CA PHE A 529 -5.71 -15.63 7.59
C PHE A 529 -4.80 -16.59 8.39
N ALA A 530 -3.94 -16.04 9.26
CA ALA A 530 -2.81 -16.72 9.90
C ALA A 530 -3.09 -17.27 11.32
N LEU A 531 -4.35 -17.54 11.68
CA LEU A 531 -4.68 -18.41 12.81
C LEU A 531 -5.90 -19.30 12.50
N PRO A 532 -5.97 -20.50 13.12
CA PRO A 532 -7.24 -21.16 13.34
C PRO A 532 -8.13 -20.22 14.16
N GLN A 533 -9.28 -19.85 13.60
CA GLN A 533 -10.38 -19.41 14.44
C GLN A 533 -10.75 -20.59 15.36
N GLU A 534 -10.62 -20.37 16.66
CA GLU A 534 -11.29 -21.21 17.67
C GLU A 534 -12.80 -21.18 17.36
N PRO A 535 -13.53 -22.29 17.52
CA PRO A 535 -14.98 -22.31 17.26
C PRO A 535 -15.68 -21.22 18.08
N ARG A 536 -16.18 -20.18 17.40
CA ARG A 536 -16.92 -19.10 18.07
C ARG A 536 -18.24 -19.69 18.56
N GLY A 537 -18.31 -19.96 19.85
CA GLY A 537 -19.31 -20.87 20.42
C GLY A 537 -20.77 -20.47 20.21
N ASP A 538 -21.60 -21.51 20.04
CA ASP A 538 -23.05 -21.60 20.24
C ASP A 538 -23.98 -20.62 19.48
N ARG A 539 -23.46 -19.66 18.71
CA ARG A 539 -24.28 -18.77 17.86
C ARG A 539 -24.22 -19.17 16.40
N ILE A 540 -25.31 -19.75 15.94
CA ILE A 540 -25.64 -19.89 14.51
C ILE A 540 -26.52 -18.67 14.15
N ASP A 541 -25.91 -17.58 13.69
CA ASP A 541 -26.67 -16.48 13.07
C ASP A 541 -26.97 -16.86 11.62
N ALA A 542 -28.14 -17.43 11.34
CA ALA A 542 -28.48 -18.07 10.05
C ALA A 542 -28.65 -17.11 8.83
N GLY A 543 -27.80 -16.09 8.71
CA GLY A 543 -27.90 -14.97 7.76
C GLY A 543 -27.09 -15.11 6.48
N GLU A 544 -25.85 -15.61 6.53
CA GLU A 544 -24.99 -15.74 5.35
C GLU A 544 -25.01 -17.19 4.85
N GLY A 545 -25.78 -17.41 3.77
CA GLY A 545 -26.08 -18.75 3.31
C GLY A 545 -27.17 -18.77 2.25
N ASP A 546 -26.80 -18.37 1.03
CA ASP A 546 -27.43 -18.84 -0.19
C ASP A 546 -26.33 -19.16 -1.19
N ILE A 547 -26.54 -20.20 -2.00
CA ILE A 547 -25.96 -20.23 -3.34
C ILE A 547 -27.10 -19.79 -4.23
N VAL A 548 -26.83 -18.87 -5.15
CA VAL A 548 -27.87 -18.28 -5.99
C VAL A 548 -27.62 -18.68 -7.44
N PRO A 549 -28.08 -19.89 -7.88
CA PRO A 549 -28.00 -20.31 -9.28
C PRO A 549 -28.60 -19.29 -10.25
N GLU A 550 -29.53 -18.45 -9.79
CA GLU A 550 -30.13 -17.35 -10.55
C GLU A 550 -29.08 -16.35 -11.05
N PHE A 551 -27.99 -16.10 -10.31
CA PHE A 551 -26.92 -15.20 -10.75
C PHE A 551 -26.16 -15.75 -11.96
N ILE A 552 -25.87 -17.06 -11.98
CA ILE A 552 -25.22 -17.72 -13.14
C ILE A 552 -26.23 -17.96 -14.27
N ASN A 553 -27.50 -18.14 -13.94
CA ASN A 553 -28.55 -18.35 -14.92
C ASN A 553 -29.01 -17.06 -15.62
N ASP A 554 -28.71 -15.88 -15.07
CA ASP A 554 -28.88 -14.60 -15.76
C ASP A 554 -27.87 -14.47 -16.91
N GLU A 555 -28.38 -14.22 -18.12
CA GLU A 555 -27.57 -14.10 -19.35
C GLU A 555 -26.69 -12.84 -19.36
N THR A 556 -27.06 -11.80 -18.60
CA THR A 556 -26.29 -10.55 -18.50
C THR A 556 -25.10 -10.75 -17.57
N ALA A 557 -25.35 -11.29 -16.38
CA ALA A 557 -24.32 -11.56 -15.37
C ALA A 557 -23.27 -12.57 -15.87
N SER A 558 -23.72 -13.74 -16.36
CA SER A 558 -22.83 -14.73 -16.97
C SER A 558 -22.12 -14.20 -18.22
N GLY A 559 -22.78 -13.35 -19.01
CA GLY A 559 -22.17 -12.65 -20.15
C GLY A 559 -21.03 -11.70 -19.76
N ARG A 560 -21.22 -10.88 -18.72
CA ARG A 560 -20.17 -10.00 -18.15
C ARG A 560 -19.01 -10.81 -17.61
N LEU A 561 -19.28 -11.85 -16.81
CA LEU A 561 -18.25 -12.70 -16.20
C LEU A 561 -17.42 -13.43 -17.27
N ASN A 562 -18.07 -13.97 -18.31
CA ASN A 562 -17.38 -14.62 -19.42
C ASN A 562 -16.54 -13.64 -20.26
N ALA A 563 -16.94 -12.38 -20.41
CA ALA A 563 -16.15 -11.39 -21.12
C ALA A 563 -14.77 -11.21 -20.46
N TYR A 564 -14.73 -11.08 -19.14
CA TYR A 564 -13.48 -11.03 -18.38
C TYR A 564 -12.68 -12.34 -18.45
N TYR A 565 -13.34 -13.50 -18.34
CA TYR A 565 -12.66 -14.80 -18.48
C TYR A 565 -12.02 -14.99 -19.86
N ASP A 566 -12.71 -14.58 -20.91
CA ASP A 566 -12.20 -14.65 -22.28
C ASP A 566 -11.03 -13.67 -22.51
N GLU A 567 -11.05 -12.50 -21.87
CA GLU A 567 -9.92 -11.56 -21.87
C GLU A 567 -8.70 -12.11 -21.12
N MET A 568 -8.88 -12.63 -19.89
CA MET A 568 -7.80 -13.31 -19.14
C MET A 568 -7.17 -14.44 -19.97
N LYS A 569 -7.98 -15.25 -20.67
CA LYS A 569 -7.49 -16.28 -21.59
C LYS A 569 -6.79 -15.71 -22.82
N ALA A 570 -7.26 -14.58 -23.36
CA ALA A 570 -6.60 -13.90 -24.48
C ALA A 570 -5.22 -13.34 -24.09
N MET A 571 -5.01 -13.01 -22.81
CA MET A 571 -3.70 -12.67 -22.23
C MET A 571 -2.80 -13.91 -22.01
N GLY A 572 -3.32 -15.12 -22.18
CA GLY A 572 -2.59 -16.37 -21.96
C GLY A 572 -2.64 -16.89 -20.51
N ALA A 573 -3.56 -16.39 -19.68
CA ALA A 573 -3.80 -16.93 -18.34
C ALA A 573 -4.79 -18.10 -18.37
N GLU A 574 -4.68 -19.03 -17.40
CA GLU A 574 -5.71 -20.02 -17.13
C GLU A 574 -6.80 -19.43 -16.21
N VAL A 575 -8.05 -19.82 -16.46
CA VAL A 575 -9.22 -19.39 -15.67
C VAL A 575 -9.87 -20.62 -15.06
N CYS A 576 -9.68 -20.76 -13.75
CA CYS A 576 -10.19 -21.83 -12.91
C CYS A 576 -11.37 -21.35 -12.07
N PHE A 577 -12.31 -22.26 -11.79
CA PHE A 577 -13.45 -22.02 -10.92
C PHE A 577 -13.59 -23.12 -9.88
N ILE A 578 -13.86 -22.73 -8.64
CA ILE A 578 -14.19 -23.61 -7.52
C ILE A 578 -15.21 -22.90 -6.63
N THR A 579 -16.17 -23.62 -6.06
CA THR A 579 -17.06 -23.06 -5.04
C THR A 579 -16.36 -22.87 -3.70
N ALA A 580 -16.68 -21.78 -2.99
CA ALA A 580 -16.32 -21.64 -1.59
C ALA A 580 -16.81 -22.85 -0.76
N PRO A 581 -16.20 -23.15 0.41
CA PRO A 581 -16.73 -24.17 1.32
C PRO A 581 -18.15 -23.83 1.77
N VAL A 582 -19.10 -24.73 1.58
CA VAL A 582 -20.51 -24.50 1.96
C VAL A 582 -20.93 -25.43 3.09
N ASN A 583 -21.57 -24.86 4.10
CA ASN A 583 -22.08 -25.60 5.24
C ASN A 583 -23.44 -26.26 4.91
N THR A 584 -23.54 -27.59 4.98
CA THR A 584 -24.78 -28.31 4.66
C THR A 584 -25.87 -28.13 5.70
N ASP A 585 -25.51 -27.83 6.95
CA ASP A 585 -26.51 -27.84 8.02
C ASP A 585 -27.21 -26.47 8.12
N THR A 586 -26.63 -25.40 7.57
CA THR A 586 -27.31 -24.12 7.34
C THR A 586 -28.33 -24.21 6.21
N LEU A 587 -28.01 -24.97 5.15
CA LEU A 587 -28.95 -25.33 4.08
C LEU A 587 -30.13 -26.16 4.64
N GLU A 588 -29.89 -27.05 5.61
CA GLU A 588 -30.97 -27.75 6.33
C GLU A 588 -31.79 -26.80 7.24
N LEU A 589 -31.14 -25.89 7.97
CA LEU A 589 -31.80 -24.97 8.93
C LEU A 589 -32.76 -23.95 8.27
N ARG A 590 -32.49 -23.49 7.03
CA ARG A 590 -33.45 -22.63 6.31
C ARG A 590 -34.77 -23.33 5.98
N LEU A 591 -34.80 -24.67 5.93
CA LEU A 591 -36.00 -25.48 5.69
C LEU A 591 -36.75 -25.80 7.00
N GLU A 592 -36.07 -25.77 8.14
CA GLU A 592 -36.66 -25.83 9.49
C GLU A 592 -36.79 -24.44 10.14
N GLY A 593 -37.40 -23.50 9.42
CA GLY A 593 -37.45 -22.09 9.81
C GLY A 593 -37.98 -21.83 11.24
N PRO A 594 -37.38 -20.90 12.01
CA PRO A 594 -37.78 -20.61 13.38
C PRO A 594 -39.17 -19.96 13.45
N GLY A 595 -40.03 -20.51 14.30
CA GLY A 595 -41.35 -19.92 14.55
C GLY A 595 -41.25 -18.55 15.22
N ASN A 596 -41.93 -17.56 14.64
CA ASN A 596 -42.07 -16.15 15.06
C ASN A 596 -40.90 -15.20 14.72
N MET A 597 -40.84 -14.77 13.46
CA MET A 597 -40.46 -13.39 13.10
C MET A 597 -41.65 -12.69 12.42
N PRO A 598 -41.74 -11.34 12.43
CA PRO A 598 -42.90 -10.61 11.90
C PRO A 598 -43.09 -10.79 10.39
N GLU A 599 -44.34 -10.74 9.94
CA GLU A 599 -44.75 -10.93 8.54
C GLU A 599 -44.27 -9.78 7.63
N ASP A 600 -43.08 -9.92 7.01
CA ASP A 600 -42.62 -9.09 5.90
C ASP A 600 -42.81 -9.86 4.56
N PRO A 601 -43.53 -9.34 3.54
CA PRO A 601 -43.88 -10.12 2.34
C PRO A 601 -42.74 -10.39 1.35
N GLY A 602 -41.51 -9.92 1.62
CA GLY A 602 -40.39 -9.95 0.67
C GLY A 602 -39.64 -11.27 0.52
N TYR A 603 -39.70 -12.18 1.50
CA TYR A 603 -38.90 -13.42 1.51
C TYR A 603 -39.73 -14.69 1.22
N LEU A 604 -39.17 -15.59 0.40
CA LEU A 604 -39.80 -16.86 0.00
C LEU A 604 -39.80 -17.89 1.15
N TYR A 605 -40.87 -17.90 1.95
CA TYR A 605 -41.08 -18.87 3.02
C TYR A 605 -41.35 -20.29 2.51
N TYR A 606 -40.38 -21.20 2.65
CA TYR A 606 -40.61 -22.66 2.58
C TYR A 606 -40.79 -23.26 3.97
N GLY A 607 -42.00 -23.16 4.52
CA GLY A 607 -42.33 -23.73 5.83
C GLY A 607 -42.93 -25.13 5.78
N ARG A 608 -42.15 -26.15 6.20
CA ARG A 608 -42.64 -27.33 6.96
C ARG A 608 -41.48 -28.22 7.42
N PRO A 609 -41.31 -28.50 8.72
CA PRO A 609 -40.51 -29.64 9.16
C PRO A 609 -41.22 -30.95 8.77
N TYR A 610 -40.48 -32.07 8.83
CA TYR A 610 -40.89 -33.42 8.41
C TYR A 610 -40.92 -33.70 6.89
N ASP A 611 -39.74 -33.77 6.26
CA ASP A 611 -39.39 -34.88 5.33
C ASP A 611 -37.88 -34.82 4.93
N ILE A 612 -37.00 -35.16 5.88
CA ILE A 612 -35.52 -35.21 5.69
C ILE A 612 -35.07 -35.92 4.39
N PRO A 613 -35.67 -37.04 3.93
CA PRO A 613 -35.28 -37.68 2.67
C PRO A 613 -35.66 -36.90 1.40
N LEU A 614 -36.72 -36.09 1.42
CA LEU A 614 -37.07 -35.20 0.31
C LEU A 614 -36.16 -33.97 0.29
N VAL A 615 -35.79 -33.45 1.46
CA VAL A 615 -34.78 -32.37 1.60
C VAL A 615 -33.45 -32.76 0.95
N TYR A 616 -32.91 -33.96 1.25
CA TYR A 616 -31.67 -34.43 0.60
C TYR A 616 -31.81 -34.69 -0.91
N THR A 617 -33.02 -34.97 -1.40
CA THR A 617 -33.26 -35.12 -2.84
C THR A 617 -33.24 -33.76 -3.52
N GLY A 618 -33.96 -32.78 -2.96
CA GLY A 618 -33.96 -31.39 -3.46
C GLY A 618 -32.59 -30.72 -3.39
N LEU A 619 -31.84 -30.93 -2.31
CA LEU A 619 -30.45 -30.44 -2.19
C LEU A 619 -29.55 -31.04 -3.28
N ARG A 620 -29.66 -32.35 -3.55
CA ARG A 620 -28.90 -32.99 -4.64
C ARG A 620 -29.28 -32.46 -6.02
N GLU A 621 -30.58 -32.32 -6.29
CA GLU A 621 -31.08 -31.75 -7.55
C GLU A 621 -30.57 -30.31 -7.75
N TRP A 622 -30.55 -29.51 -6.69
CA TRP A 622 -30.07 -28.13 -6.71
C TRP A 622 -28.54 -28.00 -6.82
N VAL A 623 -27.77 -28.82 -6.09
CA VAL A 623 -26.30 -28.91 -6.26
C VAL A 623 -25.96 -29.27 -7.70
N THR A 624 -26.61 -30.31 -8.24
CA THR A 624 -26.44 -30.73 -9.64
C THR A 624 -26.79 -29.58 -10.60
N ALA A 625 -27.91 -28.89 -10.38
CA ALA A 625 -28.32 -27.76 -11.23
C ALA A 625 -27.36 -26.55 -11.16
N PHE A 626 -26.70 -26.32 -10.02
CA PHE A 626 -25.65 -25.30 -9.91
C PHE A 626 -24.39 -25.72 -10.66
N ASP A 627 -23.91 -26.95 -10.45
CA ASP A 627 -22.70 -27.49 -11.08
C ASP A 627 -22.86 -27.61 -12.61
N ASP A 628 -24.03 -28.03 -13.07
CA ASP A 628 -24.43 -28.01 -14.49
C ASP A 628 -24.44 -26.56 -15.02
N ALA A 629 -25.03 -25.60 -14.30
CA ALA A 629 -25.08 -24.21 -14.73
C ALA A 629 -23.70 -23.55 -14.85
N VAL A 630 -22.78 -23.81 -13.90
CA VAL A 630 -21.37 -23.40 -14.00
C VAL A 630 -20.74 -24.03 -15.26
N SER A 631 -20.85 -25.35 -15.41
CA SER A 631 -20.17 -26.11 -16.45
C SER A 631 -20.69 -25.84 -17.87
N GLU A 632 -21.99 -25.55 -18.02
CA GLU A 632 -22.61 -25.27 -19.32
C GLU A 632 -22.47 -23.80 -19.75
N ARG A 633 -22.37 -22.85 -18.81
CA ARG A 633 -22.43 -21.41 -19.10
C ARG A 633 -21.11 -20.68 -18.93
N LEU A 634 -20.26 -21.06 -17.98
CA LEU A 634 -19.07 -20.29 -17.66
C LEU A 634 -17.85 -20.76 -18.45
N HIS A 635 -17.11 -19.81 -19.00
CA HIS A 635 -15.91 -20.06 -19.77
C HIS A 635 -14.71 -20.30 -18.83
N CYS A 636 -14.72 -21.38 -18.05
CA CYS A 636 -13.67 -21.70 -17.07
C CYS A 636 -13.42 -23.21 -16.93
N THR A 637 -12.25 -23.59 -16.41
CA THR A 637 -11.98 -24.96 -15.92
C THR A 637 -12.59 -25.10 -14.53
N VAL A 638 -13.59 -25.96 -14.35
CA VAL A 638 -14.12 -26.27 -13.01
C VAL A 638 -13.17 -27.25 -12.32
N LEU A 639 -12.50 -26.80 -11.26
CA LEU A 639 -11.51 -27.60 -10.52
C LEU A 639 -12.17 -28.53 -9.51
N ALA A 640 -13.10 -28.00 -8.73
CA ALA A 640 -13.97 -28.77 -7.84
C ALA A 640 -15.39 -28.19 -7.89
N PRO A 641 -16.40 -29.01 -8.21
CA PRO A 641 -17.81 -28.60 -8.17
C PRO A 641 -18.30 -28.44 -6.74
N LEU A 642 -19.47 -27.82 -6.57
CA LEU A 642 -20.14 -27.63 -5.29
C LEU A 642 -20.28 -28.91 -4.50
N ALA A 643 -20.61 -30.02 -5.17
CA ALA A 643 -20.75 -31.33 -4.53
C ALA A 643 -19.53 -31.75 -3.67
N ASP A 644 -18.32 -31.33 -4.07
CA ASP A 644 -17.06 -31.65 -3.39
C ASP A 644 -16.67 -30.61 -2.31
N THR A 645 -17.33 -29.44 -2.28
CA THR A 645 -17.09 -28.36 -1.30
C THR A 645 -18.16 -28.28 -0.19
N LEU A 646 -18.96 -29.34 -0.01
CA LEU A 646 -19.99 -29.47 1.03
C LEU A 646 -19.45 -30.04 2.34
N TYR A 647 -19.61 -29.30 3.44
CA TYR A 647 -19.09 -29.62 4.77
C TYR A 647 -20.19 -29.50 5.86
N ARG A 648 -20.15 -30.31 6.93
CA ARG A 648 -21.10 -30.27 8.07
C ARG A 648 -20.61 -29.39 9.24
N THR A 649 -21.53 -28.85 10.04
CA THR A 649 -21.23 -27.94 11.18
C THR A 649 -20.33 -28.54 12.25
N GLU A 650 -20.46 -29.84 12.56
CA GLU A 650 -20.14 -30.35 13.91
C GLU A 650 -18.74 -30.00 14.47
N ASP A 651 -17.75 -29.71 13.61
CA ASP A 651 -16.50 -29.02 14.03
C ASP A 651 -15.94 -27.98 13.01
N MET A 652 -16.54 -27.77 11.83
CA MET A 652 -15.80 -27.27 10.64
C MET A 652 -15.93 -25.78 10.28
N PHE A 653 -16.85 -25.02 10.88
CA PHE A 653 -17.03 -23.58 10.57
C PHE A 653 -17.08 -22.72 11.83
N ASP A 654 -16.68 -21.45 11.72
CA ASP A 654 -16.89 -20.43 12.76
C ASP A 654 -18.34 -19.90 12.78
N ALA A 655 -18.65 -18.99 13.70
CA ALA A 655 -19.99 -18.37 13.82
C ALA A 655 -20.33 -17.39 12.68
N ASP A 656 -19.33 -17.02 11.86
CA ASP A 656 -19.47 -16.17 10.69
C ASP A 656 -19.39 -17.04 9.38
N PHE A 657 -19.54 -18.37 9.50
CA PHE A 657 -19.52 -19.37 8.42
C PHE A 657 -18.23 -19.49 7.60
N HIS A 658 -17.09 -19.06 8.14
CA HIS A 658 -15.78 -19.34 7.55
C HIS A 658 -15.25 -20.71 7.97
N LEU A 659 -14.49 -21.37 7.08
CA LEU A 659 -13.86 -22.65 7.38
C LEU A 659 -12.89 -22.51 8.57
N CYS A 660 -13.06 -23.34 9.61
CA CYS A 660 -12.15 -23.37 10.76
C CYS A 660 -10.71 -23.58 10.28
N GLY A 661 -9.75 -22.75 10.72
CA GLY A 661 -8.40 -22.73 10.12
C GLY A 661 -7.56 -24.01 10.24
N TYR A 662 -8.01 -25.03 11.00
CA TYR A 662 -7.40 -26.36 10.97
C TYR A 662 -7.85 -27.22 9.77
N LYS A 663 -8.93 -26.82 9.06
CA LYS A 663 -9.44 -27.40 7.80
C LYS A 663 -8.99 -26.65 6.55
N VAL A 664 -8.53 -25.41 6.69
CA VAL A 664 -7.96 -24.60 5.58
C VAL A 664 -6.87 -25.34 4.79
N PRO A 665 -5.93 -26.08 5.42
CA PRO A 665 -4.96 -26.89 4.68
C PRO A 665 -5.60 -27.97 3.79
N GLU A 666 -6.67 -28.62 4.26
CA GLU A 666 -7.36 -29.70 3.53
C GLU A 666 -8.10 -29.18 2.29
N TYR A 667 -8.76 -28.03 2.40
CA TYR A 667 -9.41 -27.37 1.25
C TYR A 667 -8.38 -26.79 0.27
N THR A 668 -7.25 -26.26 0.77
CA THR A 668 -6.14 -25.78 -0.07
C THR A 668 -5.45 -26.92 -0.83
N ASP A 669 -5.28 -28.08 -0.20
CA ASP A 669 -4.73 -29.28 -0.84
C ASP A 669 -5.63 -29.74 -1.98
N MET A 670 -6.95 -29.77 -1.75
CA MET A 670 -7.94 -30.11 -2.79
C MET A 670 -7.88 -29.16 -4.00
N ILE A 671 -7.72 -27.84 -3.79
CA ILE A 671 -7.51 -26.88 -4.88
C ILE A 671 -6.23 -27.22 -5.66
N THR A 672 -5.14 -27.50 -4.94
CA THR A 672 -3.82 -27.71 -5.56
C THR A 672 -3.75 -29.04 -6.31
N ASP A 673 -4.31 -30.11 -5.75
CA ASP A 673 -4.47 -31.42 -6.42
C ASP A 673 -5.33 -31.30 -7.68
N ALA A 674 -6.40 -30.50 -7.65
CA ALA A 674 -7.25 -30.25 -8.81
C ALA A 674 -6.53 -29.44 -9.91
N LEU A 675 -5.74 -28.42 -9.54
CA LEU A 675 -4.85 -27.71 -10.46
C LEU A 675 -3.85 -28.67 -11.13
N PHE A 676 -3.20 -29.53 -10.35
CA PHE A 676 -2.29 -30.54 -10.90
C PHE A 676 -2.98 -31.54 -11.82
N ALA A 677 -4.23 -31.93 -11.54
CA ALA A 677 -5.01 -32.78 -12.42
C ALA A 677 -5.31 -32.09 -13.76
N ALA A 678 -5.76 -30.82 -13.73
CA ALA A 678 -6.05 -30.03 -14.93
C ALA A 678 -4.81 -29.80 -15.82
N HIS A 679 -3.66 -29.51 -15.22
CA HIS A 679 -2.39 -29.40 -15.95
C HIS A 679 -1.86 -30.76 -16.43
N GLY A 680 -2.01 -31.82 -15.62
CA GLY A 680 -1.48 -33.15 -15.89
C GLY A 680 -2.15 -33.89 -17.05
N GLU A 681 -3.39 -33.55 -17.41
CA GLU A 681 -4.06 -34.10 -18.60
C GLU A 681 -3.62 -33.41 -19.93
N ASN A 682 -2.82 -32.34 -19.87
CA ASN A 682 -2.35 -31.58 -21.03
C ASN A 682 -0.87 -31.82 -21.42
N ALA A 683 -0.17 -32.77 -20.79
CA ALA A 683 1.28 -33.03 -20.95
C ALA A 683 1.63 -34.25 -21.86
#